data_AF-A0A5C4T3C5-F1
#
_entry.id   AF-A0A5C4T3C5-F1
#
_cell.length_a   1.000
_cell.length_b   1.000
_cell.length_c   1.000
_cell.angle_alpha   90.00
_cell.angle_beta   90.00
_cell.angle_gamma   90.00
#
_symmetry.space_group_name_H-M   'P 1'
#
loop_
_entity.id
_entity.type
_entity.pdbx_description
1 polymer ?
#
loop_
_entity_poly.entity_id
_entity_poly.type
_entity_poly.pdbx_seq_one_letter_code
_entity_poly.pdbx_strand_id
1 'polypeptide(L)'
;MNPLKHDIGKRDNAVRIYTDKWTVMEKTAASANDGERVWTEAASIGGFATAYYNRSADRDTRARLAVDRDCLYIELASDPTTGPVPDAETVFVLLATPADDDAYYSIPVPVTAGPHPFVIDYNNWTGAEPRDRRQTFATLGEEAGVRTAVVKGEQGSWRAEAAIPLAALNGPDTRTGAEWRLAIIRYCGPDSEIPLTSWVPIRTGTVRMDDVRRPLDERVYRLTVYTANEGRLGAVFVGQPPGARLSSSAALLYTGFIEKTLVLQGDDMPESADPERLVVTWIDPWGCSTAISPTDSVRRGSEWSLHFVHPEPLLDGMYQIRLFVEGERADDNRFAIIRFDRFDLIAAGERSALPASFAPDEPKRRVSPAPPSEQVQLLERLVPDKVGFFAAGVPHRPLLGFRSANYTWSPEAPWSIVSVDEDGMAYPNDRYPESNKLTVLDRTGKPVDYPYYEDELGRRYFLSAHLWHHQRRHTVAETAKLAAGDPLGAARLLLRFATAYEGWVRFNDSVWVQHPIPGHAEPPYPYFGGMWDRWSLMDLHGLLPLIDAFLEVDRTNAFELLSGEAGEDVRARIVDRMLRPSLESVLTYPVLHHNVDFPNWIGLCRLGMALREPQYVHEAMERMTRFVQCSYLADGFWKEITLSYHKQTYGGLVGTIRSLDGWTDPAGYTSARDGRRYDRLDPGAAVPQLARMLELRDLLAYPNGKCFPVNDTWAFDKASAPRSTRSLIMPRAGIAKLTRGEGPEQAQLYFTFSPNNGHDHKDPLNIALYSDGAELLPDLGYTHTFYRQWSVSTLGHNTVTVNARDARITDSAKNGGNIGMFVMDGDVQVIRASQEAAYEEVNEYSRELWFVGFEGASAAEGYTIDLFRVSGGARHEYALNGEADGESAIVPNIGMSDYGPYLLEGQPEIIHPKQETDYGGTSDNQYYAYTFVKQVKTAPLQDGVYDMSLISSDGQTARAGLKVFGYAGTGNNRLFLGRAPSLRSTRLNGLDGDRNSEAVKYDMPKWIVRRESREGTELDSQFVHVMESYTAEGSPIIGRVEVLLSDETTKQAVVAVSYGNVTDIAMSSPRYDGGQPLRAGEWELEGKSGFIRIENGRVRRMMLTGGVRLAANGHTLHGGGPITGPILDVIGPDRTGEGHALLVDGDIPQAVVGRYVVITHPDLSTAAYPIVSATRLPSTGQTALGLDGDPGFAYTDFAASGPASNRPSRMTYYPGSEWSGSHLFRIDNVVTASFPRE
;
A
#
# COMPACT_ATOMS: atom_id res chain seq x y z
N MET A 1 -25.66 -16.72 -14.86
CA MET A 1 -26.99 -16.13 -15.15
C MET A 1 -26.88 -14.68 -14.71
N ASN A 2 -26.82 -13.71 -15.62
CA ASN A 2 -26.42 -12.32 -15.31
C ASN A 2 -27.56 -11.59 -14.56
N PRO A 3 -27.42 -11.28 -13.25
CA PRO A 3 -28.45 -10.57 -12.51
C PRO A 3 -28.58 -9.09 -12.92
N LEU A 4 -27.60 -8.53 -13.63
CA LEU A 4 -27.67 -7.16 -14.19
C LEU A 4 -28.53 -7.07 -15.46
N LYS A 5 -28.99 -8.19 -16.03
CA LYS A 5 -29.84 -8.21 -17.22
C LYS A 5 -31.34 -8.39 -16.95
N HIS A 6 -31.76 -8.86 -15.78
CA HIS A 6 -33.09 -9.49 -15.66
C HIS A 6 -34.18 -8.77 -14.87
N ASP A 7 -34.00 -7.52 -14.41
CA ASP A 7 -35.03 -6.92 -13.53
C ASP A 7 -35.34 -5.44 -13.77
N ILE A 8 -35.11 -4.94 -14.99
CA ILE A 8 -35.40 -3.54 -15.33
C ILE A 8 -36.43 -3.54 -16.47
N GLY A 9 -37.53 -2.80 -16.29
CA GLY A 9 -38.68 -2.76 -17.22
C GLY A 9 -38.32 -2.41 -18.67
N LYS A 10 -39.33 -2.37 -19.54
CA LYS A 10 -39.32 -2.31 -21.03
C LYS A 10 -38.42 -1.27 -21.76
N ARG A 11 -37.51 -0.54 -21.09
CA ARG A 11 -36.57 0.43 -21.68
C ARG A 11 -35.12 -0.02 -21.45
N ASP A 12 -34.42 -0.40 -22.52
CA ASP A 12 -33.06 -1.00 -22.46
C ASP A 12 -31.99 -0.11 -21.80
N ASN A 13 -32.23 1.21 -21.70
CA ASN A 13 -31.30 2.20 -21.14
C ASN A 13 -31.58 2.64 -19.69
N ALA A 14 -32.52 1.99 -18.99
CA ALA A 14 -32.84 2.38 -17.61
C ALA A 14 -31.75 1.95 -16.62
N VAL A 15 -31.40 2.86 -15.70
CA VAL A 15 -30.50 2.64 -14.55
C VAL A 15 -31.32 2.06 -13.41
N ARG A 16 -30.78 1.07 -12.68
CA ARG A 16 -31.40 0.60 -11.45
C ARG A 16 -31.27 1.67 -10.37
N ILE A 17 -32.40 2.13 -9.84
CA ILE A 17 -32.46 3.18 -8.83
C ILE A 17 -33.14 2.69 -7.54
N TYR A 18 -32.94 3.44 -6.46
CA TYR A 18 -33.60 3.24 -5.18
C TYR A 18 -34.20 4.55 -4.69
N THR A 19 -35.50 4.53 -4.40
CA THR A 19 -36.27 5.69 -3.89
C THR A 19 -36.71 5.52 -2.43
N ASP A 20 -36.39 4.37 -1.85
CA ASP A 20 -36.83 3.87 -0.54
C ASP A 20 -35.69 3.78 0.50
N LYS A 21 -34.47 4.15 0.14
CA LYS A 21 -33.30 4.11 1.05
C LYS A 21 -33.21 5.33 1.96
N TRP A 22 -34.35 5.78 2.47
CA TRP A 22 -34.44 6.81 3.47
C TRP A 22 -35.62 6.52 4.41
N THR A 23 -35.55 7.03 5.64
CA THR A 23 -36.64 6.89 6.62
C THR A 23 -36.71 8.10 7.55
N VAL A 24 -37.71 8.10 8.42
CA VAL A 24 -37.88 9.06 9.51
C VAL A 24 -37.68 8.33 10.84
N MET A 25 -36.83 8.89 11.69
CA MET A 25 -36.64 8.45 13.07
C MET A 25 -37.62 9.19 13.98
N GLU A 26 -38.46 8.44 14.69
CA GLU A 26 -39.54 9.00 15.51
C GLU A 26 -39.01 9.68 16.77
N LYS A 27 -39.62 10.79 17.20
CA LYS A 27 -39.25 11.46 18.45
C LYS A 27 -40.18 11.02 19.57
N THR A 28 -39.64 10.31 20.56
CA THR A 28 -40.42 9.80 21.68
C THR A 28 -40.18 10.57 22.98
N ALA A 29 -41.15 10.54 23.90
CA ALA A 29 -41.03 11.15 25.23
C ALA A 29 -40.28 10.20 26.18
N ALA A 30 -39.29 10.72 26.91
CA ALA A 30 -38.47 9.94 27.83
C ALA A 30 -39.32 9.22 28.90
N SER A 31 -38.95 7.96 29.18
CA SER A 31 -39.60 6.98 30.06
C SER A 31 -40.84 6.26 29.50
N ALA A 32 -40.61 5.14 28.83
CA ALA A 32 -41.62 4.09 28.71
C ALA A 32 -40.99 2.75 29.12
N ASN A 33 -41.31 2.30 30.32
CA ASN A 33 -41.17 0.90 30.74
C ASN A 33 -42.15 -0.04 29.98
N ASP A 34 -42.85 0.47 28.95
CA ASP A 34 -43.73 -0.29 28.06
C ASP A 34 -43.17 -0.24 26.63
N GLY A 35 -42.27 -1.17 26.32
CA GLY A 35 -41.54 -1.25 25.04
C GLY A 35 -42.42 -1.40 23.78
N GLU A 36 -43.71 -1.72 23.89
CA GLU A 36 -44.60 -1.83 22.72
C GLU A 36 -45.08 -0.48 22.18
N ARG A 37 -45.17 0.57 23.01
CA ARG A 37 -45.84 1.82 22.63
C ARG A 37 -44.98 2.70 21.71
N VAL A 38 -43.66 2.65 21.85
CA VAL A 38 -42.66 3.42 21.07
C VAL A 38 -42.68 3.04 19.58
N TRP A 39 -42.97 1.78 19.26
CA TRP A 39 -42.85 1.25 17.91
C TRP A 39 -44.12 1.37 17.06
N THR A 40 -45.26 1.74 17.67
CA THR A 40 -46.56 1.81 16.97
C THR A 40 -46.61 2.89 15.89
N GLU A 41 -45.86 3.99 16.09
CA GLU A 41 -45.84 5.16 15.20
C GLU A 41 -44.56 5.25 14.35
N ALA A 42 -43.52 4.47 14.68
CA ALA A 42 -42.23 4.51 14.00
C ALA A 42 -42.29 3.88 12.60
N ALA A 43 -41.70 4.54 11.60
CA ALA A 43 -41.62 4.05 10.23
C ALA A 43 -40.78 2.77 10.15
N SER A 44 -41.31 1.74 9.48
CA SER A 44 -40.58 0.49 9.25
C SER A 44 -39.64 0.62 8.06
N ILE A 45 -38.36 0.39 8.31
CA ILE A 45 -37.35 0.10 7.29
C ILE A 45 -37.53 -1.37 6.88
N GLY A 46 -37.60 -1.62 5.58
CA GLY A 46 -37.63 -2.96 4.99
C GLY A 46 -36.95 -2.97 3.62
N GLY A 47 -37.16 -4.02 2.84
CA GLY A 47 -36.60 -4.12 1.49
C GLY A 47 -35.08 -4.35 1.53
N PHE A 48 -34.63 -5.19 2.45
CA PHE A 48 -33.24 -5.65 2.48
C PHE A 48 -33.03 -6.60 1.30
N ALA A 49 -31.84 -6.51 0.72
CA ALA A 49 -31.44 -7.35 -0.40
C ALA A 49 -30.15 -8.09 -0.06
N THR A 50 -29.92 -9.22 -0.72
CA THR A 50 -28.60 -9.86 -0.72
C THR A 50 -27.57 -8.83 -1.13
N ALA A 51 -26.48 -8.70 -0.40
CA ALA A 51 -25.34 -7.94 -0.88
C ALA A 51 -24.85 -8.54 -2.21
N TYR A 52 -24.10 -7.75 -2.97
CA TYR A 52 -23.53 -8.08 -4.27
C TYR A 52 -24.56 -8.20 -5.40
N TYR A 53 -25.44 -9.20 -5.32
CA TYR A 53 -26.40 -9.52 -6.38
C TYR A 53 -27.72 -8.77 -6.25
N ASN A 54 -27.99 -8.16 -5.08
CA ASN A 54 -29.13 -7.30 -4.85
C ASN A 54 -30.47 -7.97 -5.21
N ARG A 55 -30.63 -9.23 -4.78
CA ARG A 55 -31.88 -10.00 -4.84
C ARG A 55 -32.65 -9.79 -3.54
N SER A 56 -33.97 -9.91 -3.58
CA SER A 56 -34.78 -9.89 -2.36
C SER A 56 -34.26 -10.93 -1.37
N ALA A 57 -34.13 -10.54 -0.10
CA ALA A 57 -33.72 -11.46 0.95
C ALA A 57 -34.83 -12.49 1.22
N ASP A 58 -34.50 -13.78 1.16
CA ASP A 58 -35.42 -14.85 1.58
C ASP A 58 -35.81 -14.72 3.07
N ARG A 59 -34.91 -14.12 3.87
CA ARG A 59 -35.11 -13.74 5.27
C ARG A 59 -35.05 -12.23 5.39
N ASP A 60 -36.17 -11.56 5.15
CA ASP A 60 -36.20 -10.10 5.21
C ASP A 60 -35.90 -9.62 6.64
N THR A 61 -35.17 -8.52 6.73
CA THR A 61 -34.86 -7.82 7.97
C THR A 61 -35.71 -6.57 8.01
N ARG A 62 -36.32 -6.29 9.16
CA ARG A 62 -37.04 -5.04 9.39
C ARG A 62 -36.33 -4.27 10.48
N ALA A 63 -36.35 -2.94 10.37
CA ALA A 63 -35.83 -2.08 11.40
C ALA A 63 -36.77 -0.90 11.68
N ARG A 64 -36.78 -0.40 12.91
CA ARG A 64 -37.44 0.86 13.29
C ARG A 64 -36.50 1.69 14.13
N LEU A 65 -36.63 3.01 14.00
CA LEU A 65 -35.75 3.97 14.67
C LEU A 65 -36.59 4.94 15.50
N ALA A 66 -36.17 5.18 16.73
CA ALA A 66 -36.72 6.21 17.59
C ALA A 66 -35.61 6.92 18.37
N VAL A 67 -35.82 8.17 18.75
CA VAL A 67 -34.87 8.95 19.57
C VAL A 67 -35.60 9.72 20.65
N ASP A 68 -35.02 9.78 21.84
CA ASP A 68 -35.46 10.68 22.90
C ASP A 68 -34.33 11.65 23.31
N ARG A 69 -34.35 12.17 24.54
CA ARG A 69 -33.34 13.11 25.02
C ARG A 69 -31.99 12.44 25.34
N ASP A 70 -32.00 11.15 25.64
CA ASP A 70 -30.86 10.44 26.22
C ASP A 70 -30.35 9.31 25.30
N CYS A 71 -31.24 8.69 24.52
CA CYS A 71 -30.94 7.49 23.74
C CYS A 71 -31.49 7.52 22.30
N LEU A 72 -30.72 6.91 21.40
CA LEU A 72 -31.19 6.36 20.12
C LEU A 72 -31.64 4.92 20.35
N TYR A 73 -32.81 4.56 19.84
CA TYR A 73 -33.37 3.21 19.89
C TYR A 73 -33.46 2.64 18.48
N ILE A 74 -32.99 1.40 18.32
CA ILE A 74 -33.06 0.63 17.07
C ILE A 74 -33.73 -0.70 17.37
N GLU A 75 -34.91 -0.91 16.81
CA GLU A 75 -35.54 -2.23 16.75
C GLU A 75 -35.09 -2.92 15.46
N LEU A 76 -34.81 -4.21 15.54
CA LEU A 76 -34.47 -5.10 14.44
C LEU A 76 -35.33 -6.37 14.54
N ALA A 77 -35.78 -6.91 13.42
CA ALA A 77 -36.51 -8.18 13.42
C ALA A 77 -36.31 -8.99 12.15
N SER A 78 -36.42 -10.31 12.26
CA SER A 78 -36.51 -11.26 11.14
C SER A 78 -37.75 -12.13 11.32
N ASP A 79 -38.55 -12.28 10.26
CA ASP A 79 -39.75 -13.11 10.27
C ASP A 79 -39.43 -14.63 10.25
N PRO A 80 -40.36 -15.52 10.67
CA PRO A 80 -40.19 -16.98 10.63
C PRO A 80 -40.01 -17.50 9.20
N THR A 81 -39.09 -18.45 8.98
CA THR A 81 -38.86 -19.04 7.65
C THR A 81 -38.64 -20.55 7.71
N THR A 82 -38.88 -21.24 6.58
CA THR A 82 -38.77 -22.70 6.46
C THR A 82 -37.34 -23.22 6.18
N GLY A 83 -36.33 -22.35 6.23
CA GLY A 83 -34.92 -22.68 5.94
C GLY A 83 -34.06 -23.02 7.18
N PRO A 84 -32.78 -23.41 6.99
CA PRO A 84 -31.86 -23.74 8.09
C PRO A 84 -31.56 -22.54 8.98
N VAL A 85 -31.57 -22.71 10.30
CA VAL A 85 -31.18 -21.64 11.25
C VAL A 85 -29.65 -21.50 11.21
N PRO A 86 -29.09 -20.29 11.08
CA PRO A 86 -27.63 -20.14 11.01
C PRO A 86 -26.98 -20.47 12.36
N ASP A 87 -25.78 -21.05 12.30
CA ASP A 87 -24.96 -21.33 13.50
C ASP A 87 -24.41 -20.04 14.14
N ALA A 88 -24.30 -18.95 13.37
CA ALA A 88 -23.87 -17.65 13.84
C ALA A 88 -24.71 -16.55 13.18
N GLU A 89 -25.04 -15.47 13.88
CA GLU A 89 -25.83 -14.39 13.30
C GLU A 89 -25.60 -13.08 14.03
N THR A 90 -25.25 -12.04 13.29
CA THR A 90 -25.05 -10.69 13.82
C THR A 90 -25.58 -9.66 12.83
N VAL A 91 -26.25 -8.63 13.36
CA VAL A 91 -26.62 -7.44 12.59
C VAL A 91 -25.69 -6.30 12.99
N PHE A 92 -24.98 -5.76 12.02
CA PHE A 92 -24.13 -4.59 12.18
C PHE A 92 -24.88 -3.34 11.72
N VAL A 93 -24.94 -2.36 12.60
CA VAL A 93 -25.46 -1.03 12.27
C VAL A 93 -24.27 -0.07 12.19
N LEU A 94 -24.08 0.54 11.03
CA LEU A 94 -23.11 1.60 10.83
C LEU A 94 -23.84 2.94 10.78
N LEU A 95 -23.47 3.85 11.67
CA LEU A 95 -24.08 5.15 11.82
C LEU A 95 -23.06 6.28 11.56
N ALA A 96 -23.47 7.33 10.86
CA ALA A 96 -22.75 8.60 10.79
C ALA A 96 -23.69 9.76 11.11
N THR A 97 -23.20 10.71 11.92
CA THR A 97 -23.94 11.91 12.33
C THR A 97 -23.58 13.09 11.43
N PRO A 98 -24.38 14.17 11.40
CA PRO A 98 -24.03 15.37 10.63
C PRO A 98 -22.85 16.17 11.20
N ALA A 99 -22.31 15.81 12.37
CA ALA A 99 -21.26 16.58 13.04
C ALA A 99 -19.87 16.38 12.41
N ASP A 100 -19.63 15.19 11.84
CA ASP A 100 -18.35 14.81 11.23
C ASP A 100 -18.60 13.77 10.14
N ASP A 101 -18.21 14.09 8.90
CA ASP A 101 -18.43 13.25 7.72
C ASP A 101 -17.47 12.06 7.62
N ASP A 102 -16.40 12.06 8.40
CA ASP A 102 -15.38 11.01 8.44
C ASP A 102 -15.45 10.16 9.72
N ALA A 103 -16.35 10.46 10.67
CA ALA A 103 -16.56 9.66 11.87
C ALA A 103 -17.77 8.72 11.78
N TYR A 104 -17.54 7.43 12.05
CA TYR A 104 -18.55 6.38 11.97
C TYR A 104 -18.64 5.58 13.27
N TYR A 105 -19.85 5.16 13.61
CA TYR A 105 -20.16 4.36 14.80
C TYR A 105 -20.72 3.00 14.39
N SER A 106 -20.01 1.94 14.73
CA SER A 106 -20.38 0.55 14.46
C SER A 106 -21.04 -0.05 15.69
N ILE A 107 -22.30 -0.47 15.57
CA ILE A 107 -23.07 -1.11 16.64
C ILE A 107 -23.36 -2.56 16.24
N PRO A 108 -22.56 -3.54 16.70
CA PRO A 108 -22.85 -4.95 16.50
C PRO A 108 -23.98 -5.42 17.42
N VAL A 109 -24.99 -6.08 16.84
CA VAL A 109 -26.11 -6.69 17.55
C VAL A 109 -26.05 -8.21 17.36
N PRO A 110 -25.43 -8.95 18.29
CA PRO A 110 -25.31 -10.40 18.17
C PRO A 110 -26.66 -11.07 18.42
N VAL A 111 -27.15 -11.82 17.44
CA VAL A 111 -28.42 -12.55 17.51
C VAL A 111 -28.18 -14.00 17.94
N THR A 112 -27.19 -14.64 17.31
CA THR A 112 -26.74 -16.00 17.63
C THR A 112 -25.23 -16.01 17.68
N ALA A 113 -24.66 -16.36 18.83
CA ALA A 113 -23.21 -16.49 18.99
C ALA A 113 -22.73 -17.72 18.21
N GLY A 114 -21.80 -17.49 17.27
CA GLY A 114 -21.18 -18.56 16.48
C GLY A 114 -20.01 -19.25 17.18
N PRO A 115 -19.47 -20.31 16.57
CA PRO A 115 -18.26 -21.00 17.06
C PRO A 115 -16.99 -20.14 16.95
N HIS A 116 -17.02 -19.09 16.13
CA HIS A 116 -15.90 -18.17 15.94
C HIS A 116 -16.36 -16.71 16.09
N PRO A 117 -15.59 -15.86 16.79
CA PRO A 117 -15.85 -14.42 16.80
C PRO A 117 -15.59 -13.83 15.42
N PHE A 118 -16.38 -12.84 15.03
CA PHE A 118 -16.07 -12.02 13.86
C PHE A 118 -16.32 -10.54 14.09
N VAL A 119 -15.51 -9.73 13.43
CA VAL A 119 -15.56 -8.27 13.43
C VAL A 119 -15.76 -7.76 12.01
N ILE A 120 -16.24 -6.54 11.87
CA ILE A 120 -16.52 -5.91 10.58
C ILE A 120 -15.63 -4.69 10.35
N ASP A 121 -15.09 -4.55 9.14
CA ASP A 121 -14.51 -3.31 8.62
C ASP A 121 -15.38 -2.77 7.49
N TYR A 122 -15.41 -1.45 7.34
CA TYR A 122 -16.29 -0.76 6.39
C TYR A 122 -15.56 -0.09 5.21
N ASN A 123 -14.23 -0.26 5.14
CA ASN A 123 -13.32 0.39 4.19
C ASN A 123 -12.25 -0.58 3.64
N ASN A 124 -11.44 -0.09 2.70
CA ASN A 124 -10.23 -0.79 2.29
C ASN A 124 -9.21 -0.85 3.43
N TRP A 125 -8.86 -2.07 3.85
CA TRP A 125 -7.92 -2.28 4.94
C TRP A 125 -6.47 -1.93 4.60
N THR A 126 -6.12 -1.81 3.31
CA THR A 126 -4.76 -1.37 2.93
C THR A 126 -4.57 0.12 3.19
N GLY A 127 -5.68 0.87 3.35
CA GLY A 127 -5.67 2.32 3.47
C GLY A 127 -4.97 2.99 2.29
N ALA A 128 -4.96 2.38 1.10
CA ALA A 128 -4.26 2.96 -0.05
C ALA A 128 -4.86 4.31 -0.46
N GLU A 129 -6.19 4.42 -0.46
CA GLU A 129 -6.86 5.68 -0.74
C GLU A 129 -6.71 6.66 0.42
N PRO A 130 -6.51 7.97 0.15
CA PRO A 130 -6.41 8.99 1.19
C PRO A 130 -7.64 9.02 2.10
N ARG A 131 -8.83 8.83 1.55
CA ARG A 131 -10.08 8.88 2.31
C ARG A 131 -10.20 7.72 3.31
N ASP A 132 -9.77 6.51 2.93
CA ASP A 132 -9.82 5.35 3.83
C ASP A 132 -9.04 5.60 5.13
N ARG A 133 -7.96 6.41 5.06
CA ARG A 133 -7.10 6.77 6.19
C ARG A 133 -7.63 7.92 7.05
N ARG A 134 -8.52 8.75 6.51
CA ARG A 134 -9.17 9.84 7.28
C ARG A 134 -10.36 9.35 8.08
N GLN A 135 -11.05 8.34 7.57
CA GLN A 135 -12.26 7.83 8.20
C GLN A 135 -11.94 7.08 9.49
N THR A 136 -12.69 7.39 10.55
CA THR A 136 -12.53 6.80 11.87
C THR A 136 -13.75 5.98 12.23
N PHE A 137 -13.54 4.87 12.94
CA PHE A 137 -14.59 3.93 13.32
C PHE A 137 -14.54 3.66 14.82
N ALA A 138 -15.61 4.03 15.53
CA ALA A 138 -15.81 3.65 16.92
C ALA A 138 -16.78 2.47 16.99
N THR A 139 -16.36 1.35 17.59
CA THR A 139 -17.29 0.25 17.87
C THR A 139 -17.96 0.49 19.21
N LEU A 140 -19.28 0.62 19.21
CA LEU A 140 -20.07 0.89 20.41
C LEU A 140 -20.68 -0.42 20.93
N GLY A 141 -20.15 -0.94 22.03
CA GLY A 141 -20.66 -2.09 22.76
C GLY A 141 -21.15 -1.74 24.17
N GLU A 142 -21.26 -2.74 25.04
CA GLU A 142 -21.70 -2.58 26.43
C GLU A 142 -20.84 -1.56 27.21
N GLU A 143 -19.52 -1.51 26.95
CA GLU A 143 -18.59 -0.55 27.57
C GLU A 143 -18.94 0.91 27.24
N ALA A 144 -19.54 1.16 26.08
CA ALA A 144 -20.03 2.48 25.68
C ALA A 144 -21.46 2.76 26.21
N GLY A 145 -22.01 1.88 27.05
CA GLY A 145 -23.36 1.98 27.60
C GLY A 145 -24.48 1.51 26.65
N VAL A 146 -24.13 0.88 25.52
CA VAL A 146 -25.11 0.30 24.59
C VAL A 146 -25.77 -0.90 25.25
N ARG A 147 -27.11 -0.92 25.29
CA ARG A 147 -27.89 -2.03 25.82
C ARG A 147 -28.58 -2.75 24.67
N THR A 148 -28.34 -4.05 24.53
CA THR A 148 -29.01 -4.87 23.52
C THR A 148 -29.86 -5.96 24.18
N ALA A 149 -31.03 -6.23 23.62
CA ALA A 149 -31.91 -7.31 24.05
C ALA A 149 -32.37 -8.08 22.82
N VAL A 150 -32.20 -9.41 22.80
CA VAL A 150 -32.62 -10.27 21.69
C VAL A 150 -33.61 -11.32 22.19
N VAL A 151 -34.76 -11.41 21.52
CA VAL A 151 -35.81 -12.39 21.76
C VAL A 151 -35.93 -13.29 20.53
N LYS A 152 -35.70 -14.59 20.71
CA LYS A 152 -35.85 -15.60 19.64
C LYS A 152 -37.28 -16.15 19.62
N GLY A 153 -37.83 -16.34 18.43
CA GLY A 153 -39.13 -16.94 18.17
C GLY A 153 -39.03 -18.31 17.50
N GLU A 154 -40.17 -18.81 17.00
CA GLU A 154 -40.23 -20.08 16.25
C GLU A 154 -39.53 -19.98 14.89
N GLN A 155 -39.04 -21.11 14.38
CA GLN A 155 -38.47 -21.25 13.03
C GLN A 155 -37.39 -20.20 12.66
N GLY A 156 -36.51 -19.89 13.62
CA GLY A 156 -35.38 -18.97 13.41
C GLY A 156 -35.75 -17.49 13.35
N SER A 157 -36.99 -17.11 13.64
CA SER A 157 -37.38 -15.72 13.81
C SER A 157 -36.76 -15.10 15.05
N TRP A 158 -36.57 -13.78 15.04
CA TRP A 158 -36.05 -13.05 16.19
C TRP A 158 -36.44 -11.57 16.13
N ARG A 159 -36.43 -10.93 17.29
CA ARG A 159 -36.56 -9.49 17.49
C ARG A 159 -35.43 -9.03 18.40
N ALA A 160 -34.76 -7.94 18.04
CA ALA A 160 -33.71 -7.34 18.82
C ALA A 160 -33.97 -5.85 19.01
N GLU A 161 -33.62 -5.32 20.17
CA GLU A 161 -33.66 -3.90 20.47
C GLU A 161 -32.28 -3.46 20.95
N ALA A 162 -31.77 -2.36 20.39
CA ALA A 162 -30.54 -1.71 20.82
C ALA A 162 -30.85 -0.29 21.29
N ALA A 163 -30.45 0.05 22.52
CA ALA A 163 -30.51 1.39 23.07
C ALA A 163 -29.09 1.96 23.18
N ILE A 164 -28.81 2.99 22.39
CA ILE A 164 -27.50 3.63 22.25
C ILE A 164 -27.56 5.00 22.96
N PRO A 165 -26.75 5.23 24.00
CA PRO A 165 -26.68 6.54 24.64
C PRO A 165 -26.20 7.62 23.65
N LEU A 166 -26.92 8.74 23.55
CA LEU A 166 -26.51 9.86 22.69
C LEU A 166 -25.16 10.45 23.15
N ALA A 167 -24.82 10.34 24.43
CA ALA A 167 -23.52 10.75 24.97
C ALA A 167 -22.33 9.94 24.43
N ALA A 168 -22.57 8.76 23.84
CA ALA A 168 -21.53 7.96 23.18
C ALA A 168 -21.23 8.44 21.74
N LEU A 169 -22.03 9.37 21.22
CA LEU A 169 -21.87 9.96 19.89
C LEU A 169 -21.26 11.36 20.00
N ASN A 170 -20.38 11.72 19.06
CA ASN A 170 -19.84 13.07 18.98
C ASN A 170 -20.88 14.03 18.38
N GLY A 171 -21.35 14.98 19.20
CA GLY A 171 -22.23 16.08 18.77
C GLY A 171 -23.51 15.68 18.04
N PRO A 172 -24.33 14.72 18.53
CA PRO A 172 -25.52 14.27 17.82
C PRO A 172 -26.55 15.41 17.66
N ASP A 173 -26.92 15.73 16.43
CA ASP A 173 -27.99 16.70 16.14
C ASP A 173 -29.35 16.01 16.07
N THR A 174 -30.15 16.14 17.14
CA THR A 174 -31.51 15.58 17.22
C THR A 174 -32.59 16.62 16.93
N ARG A 175 -32.24 17.78 16.34
CA ARG A 175 -33.25 18.76 15.91
C ARG A 175 -34.13 18.16 14.82
N THR A 176 -35.40 18.55 14.83
CA THR A 176 -36.36 18.07 13.83
C THR A 176 -35.88 18.51 12.44
N GLY A 177 -35.78 17.57 11.50
CA GLY A 177 -35.24 17.79 10.16
C GLY A 177 -33.74 17.49 9.99
N ALA A 178 -32.99 17.24 11.06
CA ALA A 178 -31.59 16.83 10.96
C ALA A 178 -31.46 15.51 10.19
N GLU A 179 -30.41 15.36 9.36
CA GLU A 179 -30.17 14.18 8.53
C GLU A 179 -28.99 13.36 9.06
N TRP A 180 -29.27 12.13 9.46
CA TRP A 180 -28.28 11.13 9.84
C TRP A 180 -28.10 10.13 8.69
N ARG A 181 -27.01 9.37 8.71
CA ARG A 181 -26.71 8.34 7.71
C ARG A 181 -26.56 6.98 8.37
N LEU A 182 -27.16 5.95 7.76
CA LEU A 182 -27.27 4.62 8.36
C LEU A 182 -27.08 3.51 7.32
N ALA A 183 -26.30 2.49 7.66
CA ALA A 183 -26.32 1.19 6.99
C ALA A 183 -26.64 0.09 7.99
N ILE A 184 -27.44 -0.89 7.58
CA ILE A 184 -27.78 -2.07 8.38
C ILE A 184 -27.37 -3.29 7.56
N ILE A 185 -26.54 -4.15 8.13
CA ILE A 185 -25.89 -5.28 7.48
C ILE A 185 -26.11 -6.52 8.34
N ARG A 186 -26.73 -7.56 7.79
CA ARG A 186 -26.93 -8.85 8.47
C ARG A 186 -25.98 -9.89 7.89
N TYR A 187 -25.22 -10.53 8.76
CA TYR A 187 -24.24 -11.55 8.37
C TYR A 187 -24.35 -12.80 9.25
N CYS A 188 -24.32 -13.96 8.62
CA CYS A 188 -24.52 -15.26 9.27
C CYS A 188 -23.22 -16.09 9.43
N GLY A 189 -22.06 -15.46 9.22
CA GLY A 189 -20.76 -16.12 9.33
C GLY A 189 -20.19 -16.63 8.01
N PRO A 190 -18.88 -16.94 7.96
CA PRO A 190 -18.15 -17.29 6.74
C PRO A 190 -18.55 -18.62 6.12
N ASP A 191 -19.04 -19.55 6.93
CA ASP A 191 -19.45 -20.89 6.51
C ASP A 191 -20.97 -20.99 6.24
N SER A 192 -21.68 -19.87 6.34
CA SER A 192 -23.13 -19.86 6.22
C SER A 192 -23.60 -19.99 4.78
N GLU A 193 -24.64 -20.81 4.60
CA GLU A 193 -25.40 -20.91 3.36
C GLU A 193 -26.29 -19.67 3.12
N ILE A 194 -26.49 -18.83 4.15
CA ILE A 194 -27.36 -17.66 4.10
C ILE A 194 -26.55 -16.45 3.62
N PRO A 195 -26.92 -15.83 2.49
CA PRO A 195 -26.22 -14.67 1.97
C PRO A 195 -26.23 -13.50 2.95
N LEU A 196 -25.16 -12.71 2.94
CA LEU A 196 -25.13 -11.41 3.60
C LEU A 196 -26.23 -10.53 3.00
N THR A 197 -27.03 -9.85 3.84
CA THR A 197 -28.05 -8.90 3.38
C THR A 197 -27.81 -7.51 3.95
N SER A 198 -28.21 -6.48 3.22
CA SER A 198 -28.07 -5.09 3.66
C SER A 198 -29.24 -4.22 3.21
N TRP A 199 -29.51 -3.15 3.97
CA TRP A 199 -30.55 -2.18 3.60
C TRP A 199 -30.16 -1.38 2.37
N VAL A 200 -28.94 -0.86 2.34
CA VAL A 200 -28.32 -0.26 1.16
C VAL A 200 -27.41 -1.32 0.53
N PRO A 201 -27.59 -1.66 -0.76
CA PRO A 201 -26.80 -2.71 -1.40
C PRO A 201 -25.30 -2.44 -1.34
N ILE A 202 -24.51 -3.48 -1.04
CA ILE A 202 -23.04 -3.50 -1.07
C ILE A 202 -22.58 -4.23 -2.32
N ARG A 203 -21.44 -3.85 -2.93
CA ARG A 203 -20.93 -4.48 -4.16
C ARG A 203 -19.64 -5.25 -4.01
N THR A 204 -18.81 -4.89 -3.04
CA THR A 204 -17.49 -5.50 -2.87
C THR A 204 -17.22 -5.80 -1.39
N GLY A 205 -16.50 -6.89 -1.15
CA GLY A 205 -16.08 -7.28 0.17
C GLY A 205 -15.44 -8.67 0.21
N THR A 206 -14.84 -8.99 1.34
CA THR A 206 -14.11 -10.24 1.55
C THR A 206 -14.06 -10.61 3.02
N VAL A 207 -13.79 -11.88 3.29
CA VAL A 207 -13.51 -12.36 4.65
C VAL A 207 -12.02 -12.65 4.78
N ARG A 208 -11.44 -12.18 5.87
CA ARG A 208 -10.07 -12.48 6.28
C ARG A 208 -10.08 -13.12 7.65
N MET A 209 -9.02 -13.83 8.00
CA MET A 209 -8.81 -14.29 9.36
C MET A 209 -7.69 -13.46 9.98
N ASP A 210 -7.74 -13.28 11.29
CA ASP A 210 -6.65 -12.71 12.06
C ASP A 210 -5.45 -13.67 12.15
N ASP A 211 -4.56 -13.42 13.11
CA ASP A 211 -3.28 -14.11 13.24
C ASP A 211 -3.39 -15.64 13.16
N VAL A 212 -2.89 -16.20 12.05
CA VAL A 212 -2.88 -17.65 11.78
C VAL A 212 -2.02 -18.46 12.76
N ARG A 213 -1.38 -17.81 13.74
CA ARG A 213 -0.65 -18.45 14.83
C ARG A 213 -1.55 -18.81 16.02
N ARG A 214 -2.75 -18.24 16.14
CA ARG A 214 -3.72 -18.60 17.19
C ARG A 214 -4.34 -19.99 16.92
N PRO A 215 -4.75 -20.75 17.96
CA PRO A 215 -5.65 -21.88 17.80
C PRO A 215 -6.88 -21.51 16.96
N LEU A 216 -7.39 -22.41 16.13
CA LEU A 216 -8.46 -22.12 15.16
C LEU A 216 -9.73 -21.56 15.84
N ASP A 217 -10.07 -22.08 17.01
CA ASP A 217 -11.18 -21.66 17.87
C ASP A 217 -10.98 -20.26 18.49
N GLU A 218 -9.74 -19.77 18.58
CA GLU A 218 -9.39 -18.44 19.09
C GLU A 218 -9.23 -17.38 17.98
N ARG A 219 -9.32 -17.78 16.70
CA ARG A 219 -9.16 -16.85 15.57
C ARG A 219 -10.42 -16.01 15.34
N VAL A 220 -10.22 -14.74 15.04
CA VAL A 220 -11.27 -13.78 14.68
C VAL A 220 -11.37 -13.68 13.17
N TYR A 221 -12.57 -13.90 12.64
CA TYR A 221 -12.86 -13.60 11.23
C TYR A 221 -13.15 -12.10 11.08
N ARG A 222 -12.57 -11.47 10.07
CA ARG A 222 -12.75 -10.06 9.75
C ARG A 222 -13.51 -9.96 8.44
N LEU A 223 -14.77 -9.57 8.53
CA LEU A 223 -15.63 -9.23 7.41
C LEU A 223 -15.28 -7.82 6.94
N THR A 224 -14.66 -7.66 5.78
CA THR A 224 -14.39 -6.34 5.21
C THR A 224 -15.36 -6.08 4.07
N VAL A 225 -16.23 -5.08 4.21
CA VAL A 225 -17.23 -4.68 3.21
C VAL A 225 -17.07 -3.20 2.88
N TYR A 226 -17.12 -2.84 1.61
CA TYR A 226 -16.90 -1.45 1.20
C TYR A 226 -18.22 -0.69 1.33
N THR A 227 -18.39 0.00 2.45
CA THR A 227 -19.63 0.68 2.81
C THR A 227 -19.40 2.18 3.00
N ALA A 228 -18.48 2.57 3.90
CA ALA A 228 -18.26 3.99 4.24
C ALA A 228 -17.50 4.72 3.13
N ASN A 229 -16.43 4.13 2.61
CA ASN A 229 -15.63 4.67 1.50
C ASN A 229 -16.42 4.82 0.18
N GLU A 230 -17.41 3.95 -0.05
CA GLU A 230 -18.31 3.95 -1.22
C GLU A 230 -19.66 4.65 -0.96
N GLY A 231 -19.83 5.35 0.17
CA GLY A 231 -21.02 6.16 0.46
C GLY A 231 -22.33 5.36 0.55
N ARG A 232 -22.27 4.08 0.92
CA ARG A 232 -23.42 3.15 0.92
C ARG A 232 -24.29 3.28 2.17
N LEU A 233 -24.78 4.49 2.43
CA LEU A 233 -25.60 4.82 3.61
C LEU A 233 -26.96 5.39 3.19
N GLY A 234 -28.02 4.94 3.86
CA GLY A 234 -29.36 5.49 3.73
C GLY A 234 -29.52 6.76 4.56
N ALA A 235 -30.45 7.63 4.17
CA ALA A 235 -30.74 8.87 4.92
C ALA A 235 -31.77 8.62 6.02
N VAL A 236 -31.55 9.19 7.19
CA VAL A 236 -32.46 9.11 8.33
C VAL A 236 -32.77 10.52 8.80
N PHE A 237 -34.03 10.95 8.66
CA PHE A 237 -34.45 12.28 9.10
C PHE A 237 -35.03 12.23 10.51
N VAL A 238 -34.62 13.15 11.38
CA VAL A 238 -35.13 13.19 12.75
C VAL A 238 -36.51 13.87 12.79
N GLY A 239 -37.55 13.15 13.21
CA GLY A 239 -38.92 13.63 13.41
C GLY A 239 -39.72 13.91 12.14
N GLN A 240 -39.15 14.62 11.17
CA GLN A 240 -39.78 14.85 9.86
C GLN A 240 -38.73 15.08 8.77
N PRO A 241 -39.00 14.69 7.51
CA PRO A 241 -38.14 14.99 6.38
C PRO A 241 -38.32 16.45 5.89
N PRO A 242 -37.50 16.93 4.92
CA PRO A 242 -37.57 18.30 4.41
C PRO A 242 -38.89 18.71 3.72
N GLY A 243 -39.74 17.75 3.34
CA GLY A 243 -41.04 17.98 2.72
C GLY A 243 -41.82 16.68 2.54
N ALA A 244 -42.99 16.70 1.90
CA ALA A 244 -43.69 15.48 1.50
C ALA A 244 -43.01 14.82 0.29
N ARG A 245 -43.27 13.53 0.05
CA ARG A 245 -42.66 12.80 -1.07
C ARG A 245 -43.08 13.42 -2.41
N LEU A 246 -42.09 13.77 -3.24
CA LEU A 246 -42.30 14.44 -4.54
C LEU A 246 -42.96 13.52 -5.59
N SER A 247 -42.61 12.24 -5.59
CA SER A 247 -43.11 11.28 -6.58
C SER A 247 -43.22 9.87 -6.00
N SER A 248 -44.28 9.17 -6.39
CA SER A 248 -44.53 7.76 -6.08
C SER A 248 -43.57 6.84 -6.84
N SER A 249 -43.11 7.23 -8.03
CA SER A 249 -42.26 6.43 -8.92
C SER A 249 -41.30 7.28 -9.74
N ALA A 250 -40.05 6.83 -9.86
CA ALA A 250 -39.03 7.46 -10.69
C ALA A 250 -38.36 6.44 -11.63
N ALA A 251 -37.78 6.91 -12.73
CA ALA A 251 -36.88 6.15 -13.58
C ALA A 251 -35.74 7.05 -14.05
N LEU A 252 -34.50 6.60 -13.88
CA LEU A 252 -33.32 7.28 -14.42
C LEU A 252 -32.90 6.56 -15.70
N LEU A 253 -32.78 7.30 -16.79
CA LEU A 253 -32.38 6.78 -18.10
C LEU A 253 -30.98 7.26 -18.45
N TYR A 254 -30.15 6.33 -18.89
CA TYR A 254 -28.84 6.62 -19.46
C TYR A 254 -29.01 7.20 -20.86
N THR A 255 -28.43 8.39 -21.11
CA THR A 255 -28.41 9.03 -22.44
C THR A 255 -27.00 9.39 -22.90
N GLY A 256 -26.04 9.52 -21.98
CA GLY A 256 -24.61 9.68 -22.26
C GLY A 256 -23.79 9.57 -20.98
N PHE A 257 -22.47 9.75 -21.04
CA PHE A 257 -21.59 9.63 -19.87
C PHE A 257 -21.94 10.63 -18.75
N ILE A 258 -22.07 11.91 -19.11
CA ILE A 258 -22.47 13.00 -18.18
C ILE A 258 -23.93 13.44 -18.35
N GLU A 259 -24.64 12.89 -19.34
CA GLU A 259 -26.03 13.24 -19.65
C GLU A 259 -26.98 12.16 -19.16
N LYS A 260 -28.08 12.56 -18.52
CA LYS A 260 -29.14 11.65 -18.06
C LYS A 260 -30.52 12.25 -18.28
N THR A 261 -31.53 11.38 -18.30
CA THR A 261 -32.93 11.79 -18.25
C THR A 261 -33.59 11.17 -17.02
N LEU A 262 -34.11 12.00 -16.12
CA LEU A 262 -34.91 11.56 -14.99
C LEU A 262 -36.40 11.69 -15.31
N VAL A 263 -37.14 10.60 -15.18
CA VAL A 263 -38.59 10.55 -15.40
C VAL A 263 -39.29 10.34 -14.06
N LEU A 264 -40.22 11.23 -13.72
CA LEU A 264 -41.01 11.21 -12.50
C LEU A 264 -42.50 11.01 -12.84
N GLN A 265 -43.20 10.22 -12.04
CA GLN A 265 -44.67 10.14 -12.08
C GLN A 265 -45.24 11.11 -11.04
N GLY A 266 -45.91 12.15 -11.53
CA GLY A 266 -46.50 13.24 -10.75
C GLY A 266 -47.96 12.96 -10.44
N ASP A 267 -48.21 12.18 -9.39
CA ASP A 267 -49.55 12.02 -8.82
C ASP A 267 -49.85 13.10 -7.75
N ASP A 268 -48.81 13.65 -7.09
CA ASP A 268 -48.90 14.60 -5.95
C ASP A 268 -48.18 15.95 -6.19
N MET A 269 -47.78 16.23 -7.43
CA MET A 269 -47.16 17.51 -7.81
C MET A 269 -48.22 18.61 -7.80
N PRO A 270 -48.06 19.71 -7.03
CA PRO A 270 -48.97 20.85 -7.10
C PRO A 270 -49.09 21.33 -8.56
N GLU A 271 -50.30 21.71 -9.02
CA GLU A 271 -50.47 22.39 -10.31
C GLU A 271 -49.62 23.68 -10.39
N SER A 272 -49.23 24.22 -9.23
CA SER A 272 -48.38 25.40 -9.01
C SER A 272 -46.87 25.13 -8.90
N ALA A 273 -46.39 23.89 -9.10
CA ALA A 273 -44.95 23.62 -9.05
C ALA A 273 -44.22 24.28 -10.22
N ASP A 274 -43.61 25.44 -9.94
CA ASP A 274 -42.78 26.20 -10.86
C ASP A 274 -41.47 25.43 -11.12
N PRO A 275 -41.16 25.05 -12.37
CA PRO A 275 -39.87 24.44 -12.72
C PRO A 275 -38.67 25.29 -12.29
N GLU A 276 -38.82 26.62 -12.17
CA GLU A 276 -37.78 27.52 -11.68
C GLU A 276 -37.49 27.36 -10.17
N ARG A 277 -38.38 26.71 -9.41
CA ARG A 277 -38.20 26.42 -7.97
C ARG A 277 -37.69 25.00 -7.68
N LEU A 278 -37.50 24.17 -8.71
CA LEU A 278 -36.91 22.85 -8.54
C LEU A 278 -35.39 22.99 -8.35
N VAL A 279 -34.91 22.59 -7.18
CA VAL A 279 -33.48 22.39 -6.93
C VAL A 279 -33.15 20.92 -7.16
N VAL A 280 -32.25 20.66 -8.10
CA VAL A 280 -31.67 19.34 -8.34
C VAL A 280 -30.23 19.36 -7.84
N THR A 281 -29.88 18.44 -6.94
CA THR A 281 -28.52 18.31 -6.42
C THR A 281 -27.98 16.92 -6.70
N TRP A 282 -26.81 16.88 -7.33
CA TRP A 282 -26.03 15.66 -7.50
C TRP A 282 -25.03 15.51 -6.37
N ILE A 283 -25.03 14.34 -5.74
CA ILE A 283 -24.14 14.02 -4.63
C ILE A 283 -23.36 12.76 -5.00
N ASP A 284 -22.05 12.86 -4.97
CA ASP A 284 -21.17 11.72 -5.21
C ASP A 284 -21.01 10.83 -3.96
N PRO A 285 -20.39 9.63 -4.08
CA PRO A 285 -20.12 8.74 -2.93
C PRO A 285 -19.30 9.38 -1.81
N TRP A 286 -18.63 10.50 -2.09
CA TRP A 286 -17.86 11.26 -1.11
C TRP A 286 -18.64 12.36 -0.41
N GLY A 287 -19.90 12.59 -0.80
CA GLY A 287 -20.78 13.60 -0.23
C GLY A 287 -20.62 14.96 -0.90
N CYS A 288 -19.75 15.10 -1.90
CA CYS A 288 -19.60 16.36 -2.62
C CYS A 288 -20.88 16.66 -3.40
N SER A 289 -21.49 17.80 -3.07
CA SER A 289 -22.77 18.22 -3.61
C SER A 289 -22.59 19.25 -4.71
N THR A 290 -23.19 19.01 -5.88
CA THR A 290 -23.20 19.92 -7.02
C THR A 290 -24.64 20.23 -7.40
N ALA A 291 -25.00 21.52 -7.45
CA ALA A 291 -26.29 21.94 -7.96
C ALA A 291 -26.34 21.74 -9.48
N ILE A 292 -27.43 21.14 -9.96
CA ILE A 292 -27.68 20.85 -11.37
C ILE A 292 -28.83 21.72 -11.85
N SER A 293 -28.63 22.40 -12.97
CA SER A 293 -29.70 23.04 -13.73
C SER A 293 -30.17 22.09 -14.83
N PRO A 294 -31.43 21.60 -14.82
CA PRO A 294 -31.97 20.83 -15.93
C PRO A 294 -31.85 21.61 -17.24
N THR A 295 -31.38 20.95 -18.29
CA THR A 295 -31.21 21.56 -19.62
C THR A 295 -32.52 21.62 -20.40
N ASP A 296 -33.43 20.67 -20.15
CA ASP A 296 -34.77 20.64 -20.71
C ASP A 296 -35.72 19.93 -19.74
N SER A 297 -37.00 20.30 -19.77
CA SER A 297 -38.04 19.62 -18.98
C SER A 297 -39.34 19.49 -19.80
N VAL A 298 -39.87 18.27 -19.85
CA VAL A 298 -41.07 17.95 -20.65
C VAL A 298 -42.11 17.30 -19.74
N ARG A 299 -43.29 17.93 -19.65
CA ARG A 299 -44.45 17.36 -18.94
C ARG A 299 -45.46 16.80 -19.94
N ARG A 300 -45.79 15.50 -19.82
CA ARG A 300 -46.79 14.81 -20.65
C ARG A 300 -47.77 14.07 -19.74
N GLY A 301 -48.92 14.67 -19.49
CA GLY A 301 -49.88 14.15 -18.50
C GLY A 301 -49.28 14.18 -17.10
N SER A 302 -49.29 13.03 -16.42
CA SER A 302 -48.65 12.83 -15.10
C SER A 302 -47.14 12.60 -15.17
N GLU A 303 -46.56 12.35 -16.34
CA GLU A 303 -45.11 12.11 -16.48
C GLU A 303 -44.34 13.43 -16.64
N TRP A 304 -43.30 13.61 -15.83
CA TRP A 304 -42.38 14.74 -15.94
C TRP A 304 -40.95 14.24 -16.19
N SER A 305 -40.40 14.58 -17.36
CA SER A 305 -39.04 14.22 -17.76
C SER A 305 -38.10 15.42 -17.61
N LEU A 306 -36.96 15.21 -16.95
CA LEU A 306 -35.92 16.19 -16.68
C LEU A 306 -34.63 15.72 -17.34
N HIS A 307 -34.14 16.48 -18.32
CA HIS A 307 -32.84 16.25 -18.95
C HIS A 307 -31.79 17.10 -18.25
N PHE A 308 -30.63 16.52 -17.93
CA PHE A 308 -29.58 17.26 -17.23
C PHE A 308 -28.17 16.72 -17.51
N VAL A 309 -27.19 17.59 -17.24
CA VAL A 309 -25.75 17.29 -17.25
C VAL A 309 -25.24 17.31 -15.81
N HIS A 310 -24.37 16.35 -15.46
CA HIS A 310 -23.78 16.22 -14.14
C HIS A 310 -22.25 16.09 -14.21
N PRO A 311 -21.52 16.29 -13.09
CA PRO A 311 -20.08 16.00 -13.02
C PRO A 311 -19.75 14.55 -13.39
N GLU A 312 -18.51 14.28 -13.82
CA GLU A 312 -18.08 12.94 -14.22
C GLU A 312 -18.25 11.91 -13.08
N PRO A 313 -18.98 10.80 -13.30
CA PRO A 313 -19.28 9.80 -12.27
C PRO A 313 -18.12 8.79 -12.12
N LEU A 314 -16.96 9.23 -11.62
CA LEU A 314 -15.72 8.43 -11.58
C LEU A 314 -15.48 7.68 -10.26
N LEU A 315 -16.27 7.91 -9.21
CA LEU A 315 -16.09 7.30 -7.89
C LEU A 315 -16.97 6.06 -7.74
N ASP A 316 -16.38 4.92 -7.37
CA ASP A 316 -17.16 3.74 -7.04
C ASP A 316 -18.04 3.99 -5.82
N GLY A 317 -19.28 3.51 -5.89
CA GLY A 317 -20.25 3.61 -4.80
C GLY A 317 -21.60 4.17 -5.19
N MET A 318 -22.30 4.70 -4.18
CA MET A 318 -23.68 5.14 -4.27
C MET A 318 -23.79 6.66 -4.52
N TYR A 319 -24.27 7.02 -5.71
CA TYR A 319 -24.62 8.38 -6.07
C TYR A 319 -26.04 8.72 -5.64
N GLN A 320 -26.30 10.02 -5.44
CA GLN A 320 -27.63 10.53 -5.11
C GLN A 320 -28.01 11.71 -6.01
N ILE A 321 -29.28 11.72 -6.41
CA ILE A 321 -29.97 12.89 -6.96
C ILE A 321 -31.01 13.31 -5.93
N ARG A 322 -30.84 14.49 -5.34
CA ARG A 322 -31.82 15.10 -4.45
C ARG A 322 -32.65 16.11 -5.23
N LEU A 323 -33.95 16.02 -5.06
CA LEU A 323 -34.92 16.94 -5.64
C LEU A 323 -35.63 17.65 -4.50
N PHE A 324 -35.70 18.97 -4.57
CA PHE A 324 -36.43 19.78 -3.61
C PHE A 324 -37.23 20.84 -4.35
N VAL A 325 -38.52 20.95 -4.03
CA VAL A 325 -39.40 21.99 -4.54
C VAL A 325 -39.93 22.75 -3.33
N GLU A 326 -39.59 24.03 -3.26
CA GLU A 326 -40.09 24.93 -2.22
C GLU A 326 -41.53 25.35 -2.55
N GLY A 327 -42.44 25.02 -1.64
CA GLY A 327 -43.84 25.43 -1.72
C GLY A 327 -44.05 26.87 -1.22
N GLU A 328 -45.25 27.41 -1.41
CA GLU A 328 -45.59 28.74 -0.84
C GLU A 328 -45.66 28.73 0.69
N ARG A 329 -45.88 27.54 1.27
CA ARG A 329 -45.82 27.26 2.71
C ARG A 329 -44.94 26.04 2.97
N ALA A 330 -44.42 25.91 4.19
CA ALA A 330 -43.56 24.79 4.56
C ALA A 330 -44.20 23.40 4.33
N ASP A 331 -45.51 23.26 4.55
CA ASP A 331 -46.26 22.01 4.34
C ASP A 331 -46.42 21.66 2.83
N ASP A 332 -46.20 22.63 1.95
CA ASP A 332 -46.24 22.45 0.50
C ASP A 332 -44.90 22.00 -0.07
N ASN A 333 -43.83 21.96 0.75
CA ASN A 333 -42.53 21.47 0.31
C ASN A 333 -42.64 20.03 -0.17
N ARG A 334 -41.94 19.73 -1.27
CA ARG A 334 -41.83 18.38 -1.81
C ARG A 334 -40.35 18.01 -1.97
N PHE A 335 -40.02 16.77 -1.64
CA PHE A 335 -38.66 16.27 -1.80
C PHE A 335 -38.61 14.82 -2.28
N ALA A 336 -37.51 14.46 -2.93
CA ALA A 336 -37.18 13.07 -3.22
C ALA A 336 -35.67 12.85 -3.18
N ILE A 337 -35.27 11.64 -2.80
CA ILE A 337 -33.90 11.16 -2.91
C ILE A 337 -33.91 9.95 -3.83
N ILE A 338 -33.20 10.05 -4.93
CA ILE A 338 -33.01 8.96 -5.89
C ILE A 338 -31.56 8.53 -5.77
N ARG A 339 -31.33 7.27 -5.42
CA ARG A 339 -29.99 6.70 -5.33
C ARG A 339 -29.75 5.70 -6.44
N PHE A 340 -28.51 5.55 -6.87
CA PHE A 340 -28.09 4.48 -7.77
C PHE A 340 -26.61 4.20 -7.58
N ASP A 341 -26.22 2.98 -7.93
CA ASP A 341 -24.83 2.54 -7.88
C ASP A 341 -24.13 2.88 -9.20
N ARG A 342 -22.85 3.28 -9.15
CA ARG A 342 -22.02 3.47 -10.34
C ARG A 342 -22.02 2.23 -11.25
N PHE A 343 -21.97 1.03 -10.69
CA PHE A 343 -22.02 -0.22 -11.48
C PHE A 343 -23.36 -0.39 -12.21
N ASP A 344 -24.48 0.04 -11.62
CA ASP A 344 -25.79 0.03 -12.28
C ASP A 344 -25.88 1.09 -13.39
N LEU A 345 -25.20 2.24 -13.21
CA LEU A 345 -25.07 3.29 -14.23
C LEU A 345 -24.28 2.78 -15.44
N ILE A 346 -23.12 2.16 -15.21
CA ILE A 346 -22.29 1.56 -16.26
C ILE A 346 -23.09 0.50 -17.00
N ALA A 347 -23.69 -0.46 -16.28
CA ALA A 347 -24.48 -1.52 -16.89
C ALA A 347 -25.63 -0.99 -17.77
N ALA A 348 -26.27 0.13 -17.41
CA ALA A 348 -27.26 0.79 -18.25
C ALA A 348 -26.67 1.40 -19.52
N GLY A 349 -25.49 2.03 -19.43
CA GLY A 349 -24.77 2.53 -20.59
C GLY A 349 -24.35 1.41 -21.55
N GLU A 350 -23.87 0.29 -21.04
CA GLU A 350 -23.47 -0.87 -21.84
C GLU A 350 -24.66 -1.56 -22.55
N ARG A 351 -25.85 -1.54 -21.94
CA ARG A 351 -27.09 -1.96 -22.62
C ARG A 351 -27.56 -0.95 -23.68
N SER A 352 -27.24 0.34 -23.50
CA SER A 352 -27.64 1.44 -24.38
C SER A 352 -26.73 1.60 -25.59
N ALA A 353 -25.46 1.21 -25.45
CA ALA A 353 -24.56 1.09 -26.58
C ALA A 353 -25.22 0.15 -27.60
N LEU A 354 -25.49 0.65 -28.81
CA LEU A 354 -25.94 -0.17 -29.94
C LEU A 354 -25.03 -1.41 -30.01
N PRO A 355 -25.49 -2.57 -30.54
CA PRO A 355 -24.57 -3.65 -30.88
C PRO A 355 -23.60 -3.11 -31.92
N ALA A 356 -22.50 -2.51 -31.46
CA ALA A 356 -21.48 -1.93 -32.28
C ALA A 356 -20.96 -3.09 -33.10
N SER A 357 -21.09 -2.99 -34.43
CA SER A 357 -20.59 -4.05 -35.28
C SER A 357 -19.09 -4.07 -35.09
N PHE A 358 -18.59 -5.05 -34.35
CA PHE A 358 -17.23 -5.52 -34.55
C PHE A 358 -17.09 -5.77 -36.05
N ALA A 359 -15.95 -5.38 -36.62
CA ALA A 359 -15.65 -5.72 -38.00
C ALA A 359 -15.96 -7.21 -38.23
N PRO A 360 -16.51 -7.60 -39.40
CA PRO A 360 -16.83 -9.00 -39.66
C PRO A 360 -15.59 -9.85 -39.35
N ASP A 361 -15.81 -10.95 -38.64
CA ASP A 361 -14.75 -11.87 -38.24
C ASP A 361 -13.86 -12.17 -39.45
N GLU A 362 -12.55 -12.10 -39.24
CA GLU A 362 -11.62 -12.65 -40.22
C GLU A 362 -12.05 -14.09 -40.56
N PRO A 363 -11.89 -14.54 -41.82
CA PRO A 363 -12.27 -15.88 -42.20
C PRO A 363 -11.59 -16.91 -41.29
N LYS A 364 -12.38 -17.65 -40.51
CA LYS A 364 -11.86 -18.67 -39.59
C LYS A 364 -11.01 -19.70 -40.34
N ARG A 365 -9.84 -20.01 -39.80
CA ARG A 365 -8.97 -21.08 -40.31
C ARG A 365 -9.68 -22.42 -40.20
N ARG A 366 -9.75 -23.16 -41.31
CA ARG A 366 -10.39 -24.49 -41.32
C ARG A 366 -9.44 -25.56 -40.77
N VAL A 367 -9.94 -26.34 -39.83
CA VAL A 367 -9.33 -27.59 -39.34
C VAL A 367 -10.23 -28.78 -39.67
N SER A 368 -9.63 -29.98 -39.73
CA SER A 368 -10.34 -31.20 -40.07
C SER A 368 -10.88 -31.90 -38.82
N PRO A 369 -12.04 -32.56 -38.87
CA PRO A 369 -12.49 -33.43 -37.79
C PRO A 369 -11.47 -34.51 -37.49
N ALA A 370 -11.16 -34.71 -36.21
CA ALA A 370 -10.22 -35.74 -35.74
C ALA A 370 -10.57 -36.20 -34.31
N PRO A 371 -10.30 -37.47 -33.96
CA PRO A 371 -10.39 -37.94 -32.58
C PRO A 371 -9.33 -37.26 -31.69
N PRO A 372 -9.52 -37.21 -30.36
CA PRO A 372 -8.52 -36.65 -29.45
C PRO A 372 -7.21 -37.47 -29.49
N SER A 373 -6.07 -36.78 -29.56
CA SER A 373 -4.75 -37.39 -29.47
C SER A 373 -4.51 -38.05 -28.11
N GLU A 374 -3.51 -38.93 -27.99
CA GLU A 374 -3.14 -39.54 -26.71
C GLU A 374 -2.79 -38.49 -25.64
N GLN A 375 -2.14 -37.39 -26.07
CA GLN A 375 -1.83 -36.26 -25.20
C GLN A 375 -3.11 -35.59 -24.69
N VAL A 376 -4.08 -35.31 -25.57
CA VAL A 376 -5.36 -34.70 -25.17
C VAL A 376 -6.11 -35.63 -24.21
N GLN A 377 -6.17 -36.93 -24.50
CA GLN A 377 -6.83 -37.91 -23.63
C GLN A 377 -6.15 -38.00 -22.24
N LEU A 378 -4.82 -37.89 -22.18
CA LEU A 378 -4.10 -37.83 -20.92
C LEU A 378 -4.46 -36.55 -20.15
N LEU A 379 -4.41 -35.39 -20.81
CA LEU A 379 -4.73 -34.11 -20.19
C LEU A 379 -6.18 -34.05 -19.71
N GLU A 380 -7.15 -34.59 -20.45
CA GLU A 380 -8.55 -34.68 -20.03
C GLU A 380 -8.74 -35.44 -18.72
N ARG A 381 -7.95 -36.51 -18.49
CA ARG A 381 -7.94 -37.25 -17.22
C ARG A 381 -7.25 -36.49 -16.09
N LEU A 382 -6.28 -35.64 -16.42
CA LEU A 382 -5.56 -34.83 -15.43
C LEU A 382 -6.31 -33.56 -15.03
N VAL A 383 -7.29 -33.09 -15.82
CA VAL A 383 -8.18 -32.00 -15.38
C VAL A 383 -8.96 -32.49 -14.15
N PRO A 384 -8.75 -31.88 -12.96
CA PRO A 384 -9.38 -32.38 -11.75
C PRO A 384 -10.84 -31.95 -11.67
N ASP A 385 -11.69 -32.84 -11.14
CA ASP A 385 -13.11 -32.54 -10.88
C ASP A 385 -13.33 -31.69 -9.62
N LYS A 386 -12.25 -31.36 -8.90
CA LYS A 386 -12.27 -30.55 -7.69
C LYS A 386 -11.15 -29.52 -7.74
N VAL A 387 -11.31 -28.45 -6.99
CA VAL A 387 -10.27 -27.44 -6.89
C VAL A 387 -9.17 -27.93 -5.95
N GLY A 388 -7.91 -27.69 -6.31
CA GLY A 388 -6.77 -28.08 -5.49
C GLY A 388 -6.28 -26.98 -4.55
N PHE A 389 -5.59 -27.35 -3.48
CA PHE A 389 -4.98 -26.42 -2.52
C PHE A 389 -3.49 -26.23 -2.84
N PHE A 390 -3.05 -24.98 -2.93
CA PHE A 390 -1.63 -24.66 -3.11
C PHE A 390 -0.84 -24.97 -1.85
N ALA A 391 -1.44 -24.71 -0.69
CA ALA A 391 -0.73 -24.80 0.57
C ALA A 391 -0.79 -26.24 1.10
N ALA A 392 0.32 -26.80 1.57
CA ALA A 392 0.36 -28.14 2.15
C ALA A 392 1.56 -28.30 3.10
N GLY A 393 1.32 -28.92 4.26
CA GLY A 393 2.36 -29.30 5.21
C GLY A 393 3.00 -30.62 4.81
N VAL A 394 4.12 -31.00 5.44
CA VAL A 394 4.79 -32.28 5.23
C VAL A 394 4.57 -33.18 6.46
N PRO A 395 3.68 -34.20 6.40
CA PRO A 395 3.28 -34.97 7.58
C PRO A 395 4.43 -35.62 8.36
N HIS A 396 5.48 -36.09 7.67
CA HIS A 396 6.65 -36.71 8.30
C HIS A 396 7.69 -35.69 8.77
N ARG A 397 7.54 -34.41 8.39
CA ARG A 397 8.39 -33.27 8.79
C ARG A 397 7.52 -32.08 9.20
N PRO A 398 6.71 -32.23 10.27
CA PRO A 398 5.68 -31.24 10.64
C PRO A 398 6.19 -29.86 11.06
N LEU A 399 7.51 -29.71 11.23
CA LEU A 399 8.18 -28.45 11.55
C LEU A 399 8.61 -27.66 10.30
N LEU A 400 8.57 -28.28 9.11
CA LEU A 400 8.81 -27.55 7.86
C LEU A 400 7.65 -26.58 7.63
N GLY A 401 7.99 -25.37 7.18
CA GLY A 401 6.99 -24.34 6.88
C GLY A 401 6.00 -24.81 5.80
N PHE A 402 4.80 -24.23 5.80
CA PHE A 402 3.70 -24.66 4.94
C PHE A 402 3.83 -24.02 3.53
N ARG A 403 4.43 -24.73 2.56
CA ARG A 403 4.75 -24.18 1.23
C ARG A 403 4.58 -25.22 0.11
N SER A 404 4.11 -24.81 -1.06
CA SER A 404 4.06 -25.67 -2.26
C SER A 404 5.45 -26.16 -2.69
N ALA A 405 6.51 -25.39 -2.41
CA ALA A 405 7.89 -25.76 -2.73
C ALA A 405 8.42 -26.96 -1.94
N ASN A 406 7.68 -27.44 -0.94
CA ASN A 406 8.04 -28.66 -0.20
C ASN A 406 7.83 -29.94 -1.01
N TYR A 407 7.17 -29.85 -2.17
CA TYR A 407 6.82 -30.99 -3.00
C TYR A 407 7.27 -30.79 -4.45
N THR A 408 7.58 -31.90 -5.11
CA THR A 408 7.75 -32.00 -6.55
C THR A 408 6.63 -32.84 -7.15
N TRP A 409 6.28 -32.56 -8.41
CA TRP A 409 5.29 -33.28 -9.20
C TRP A 409 5.79 -33.37 -10.64
N SER A 410 5.53 -34.49 -11.32
CA SER A 410 5.96 -34.68 -12.71
C SER A 410 4.85 -35.33 -13.54
N PRO A 411 4.70 -34.94 -14.83
CA PRO A 411 3.69 -35.52 -15.71
C PRO A 411 3.95 -37.01 -16.03
N GLU A 412 5.17 -37.51 -15.83
CA GLU A 412 5.53 -38.92 -15.95
C GLU A 412 5.01 -39.76 -14.76
N ALA A 413 4.81 -39.14 -13.60
CA ALA A 413 4.22 -39.76 -12.41
C ALA A 413 3.02 -38.92 -11.89
N PRO A 414 1.96 -38.73 -12.72
CA PRO A 414 1.04 -37.62 -12.55
C PRO A 414 0.06 -37.79 -11.38
N TRP A 415 0.05 -38.96 -10.74
CA TRP A 415 -0.85 -39.31 -9.64
C TRP A 415 -0.15 -39.30 -8.28
N SER A 416 1.05 -38.73 -8.19
CA SER A 416 1.80 -38.62 -6.93
C SER A 416 2.60 -37.31 -6.83
N ILE A 417 2.76 -36.82 -5.60
CA ILE A 417 3.68 -35.74 -5.24
C ILE A 417 4.79 -36.30 -4.34
N VAL A 418 6.01 -35.74 -4.42
CA VAL A 418 7.17 -36.24 -3.67
C VAL A 418 7.79 -35.11 -2.84
N SER A 419 8.05 -35.32 -1.55
CA SER A 419 8.68 -34.30 -0.70
C SER A 419 10.12 -33.99 -1.13
N VAL A 420 10.56 -32.74 -0.94
CA VAL A 420 11.91 -32.27 -1.34
C VAL A 420 12.98 -32.43 -0.25
N ASP A 421 12.58 -32.86 0.95
CA ASP A 421 13.50 -33.18 2.03
C ASP A 421 14.31 -34.46 1.72
N GLU A 422 15.24 -34.79 2.61
CA GLU A 422 16.14 -35.94 2.48
C GLU A 422 15.41 -37.31 2.41
N ASP A 423 14.16 -37.39 2.88
CA ASP A 423 13.39 -38.64 2.88
C ASP A 423 12.67 -38.88 1.54
N GLY A 424 12.43 -37.84 0.74
CA GLY A 424 11.89 -37.95 -0.62
C GLY A 424 10.58 -38.74 -0.70
N MET A 425 9.65 -38.52 0.24
CA MET A 425 8.48 -39.36 0.41
C MET A 425 7.37 -39.04 -0.60
N ALA A 426 6.89 -40.08 -1.30
CA ALA A 426 5.78 -39.97 -2.24
C ALA A 426 4.41 -40.04 -1.54
N TYR A 427 3.46 -39.22 -1.98
CA TYR A 427 2.08 -39.16 -1.50
C TYR A 427 1.08 -39.26 -2.67
N PRO A 428 -0.14 -39.79 -2.45
CA PRO A 428 -0.62 -40.44 -1.23
C PRO A 428 0.12 -41.75 -0.90
N ASN A 429 0.14 -42.17 0.37
CA ASN A 429 0.75 -43.42 0.84
C ASN A 429 0.04 -43.98 2.08
N ASP A 430 0.32 -45.25 2.41
CA ASP A 430 -0.33 -45.96 3.54
C ASP A 430 0.13 -45.48 4.93
N ARG A 431 1.26 -44.75 5.02
CA ARG A 431 1.79 -44.26 6.30
C ARG A 431 1.05 -43.01 6.78
N TYR A 432 0.57 -42.18 5.85
CA TYR A 432 -0.19 -40.97 6.12
C TYR A 432 -1.50 -40.97 5.32
N PRO A 433 -2.42 -41.90 5.63
CA PRO A 433 -3.66 -42.02 4.88
C PRO A 433 -4.57 -40.83 5.15
N GLU A 434 -5.16 -40.27 4.09
CA GLU A 434 -6.18 -39.22 4.21
C GLU A 434 -7.54 -39.82 4.61
N SER A 435 -7.62 -40.32 5.85
CA SER A 435 -8.77 -41.07 6.37
C SER A 435 -9.96 -40.19 6.78
N ASN A 436 -9.76 -38.87 6.91
CA ASN A 436 -10.81 -37.90 7.20
C ASN A 436 -11.24 -37.16 5.93
N LYS A 437 -12.39 -36.48 5.96
CA LYS A 437 -12.84 -35.64 4.84
C LYS A 437 -13.74 -34.49 5.28
N LEU A 438 -13.72 -33.41 4.51
CA LEU A 438 -14.72 -32.33 4.54
C LEU A 438 -15.67 -32.48 3.35
N THR A 439 -16.96 -32.28 3.55
CA THR A 439 -17.99 -32.43 2.49
C THR A 439 -18.81 -31.16 2.40
N VAL A 440 -18.98 -30.63 1.19
CA VAL A 440 -19.89 -29.51 0.87
C VAL A 440 -20.75 -29.85 -0.35
N LEU A 441 -21.81 -29.10 -0.60
CA LEU A 441 -22.60 -29.24 -1.83
C LEU A 441 -22.11 -28.28 -2.91
N ASP A 442 -21.99 -28.75 -4.16
CA ASP A 442 -21.75 -27.88 -5.32
C ASP A 442 -23.01 -27.09 -5.71
N ARG A 443 -22.89 -26.26 -6.75
CA ARG A 443 -24.00 -25.44 -7.28
C ARG A 443 -25.17 -26.25 -7.85
N THR A 444 -24.94 -27.53 -8.13
CA THR A 444 -25.96 -28.47 -8.63
C THR A 444 -26.58 -29.30 -7.50
N GLY A 445 -26.14 -29.10 -6.25
CA GLY A 445 -26.59 -29.84 -5.08
C GLY A 445 -25.91 -31.19 -4.87
N LYS A 446 -24.80 -31.47 -5.57
CA LYS A 446 -24.05 -32.73 -5.41
C LYS A 446 -22.97 -32.59 -4.34
N PRO A 447 -22.68 -33.64 -3.55
CA PRO A 447 -21.62 -33.61 -2.56
C PRO A 447 -20.22 -33.61 -3.19
N VAL A 448 -19.33 -32.79 -2.63
CA VAL A 448 -17.91 -32.67 -3.00
C VAL A 448 -17.06 -32.91 -1.76
N ASP A 449 -16.24 -33.97 -1.80
CA ASP A 449 -15.38 -34.40 -0.70
C ASP A 449 -13.93 -33.93 -0.85
N TYR A 450 -13.35 -33.39 0.21
CA TYR A 450 -11.94 -33.03 0.36
C TYR A 450 -11.28 -33.88 1.45
N PRO A 451 -10.55 -34.94 1.09
CA PRO A 451 -9.92 -35.84 2.05
C PRO A 451 -8.68 -35.18 2.69
N TYR A 452 -8.37 -35.56 3.93
CA TYR A 452 -7.16 -35.10 4.62
C TYR A 452 -6.65 -36.10 5.65
N TYR A 453 -5.35 -36.04 5.92
CA TYR A 453 -4.71 -36.66 7.08
C TYR A 453 -4.69 -35.65 8.24
N GLU A 454 -4.98 -36.08 9.46
CA GLU A 454 -4.90 -35.23 10.66
C GLU A 454 -3.85 -35.81 11.61
N ASP A 455 -2.94 -34.97 12.11
CA ASP A 455 -1.95 -35.39 13.10
C ASP A 455 -2.46 -35.23 14.55
N GLU A 456 -1.66 -35.68 15.52
CA GLU A 456 -1.98 -35.64 16.95
C GLU A 456 -2.18 -34.22 17.51
N LEU A 457 -1.73 -33.18 16.78
CA LEU A 457 -1.92 -31.77 17.14
C LEU A 457 -3.14 -31.15 16.44
N GLY A 458 -3.96 -31.94 15.76
CA GLY A 458 -5.14 -31.47 15.03
C GLY A 458 -4.82 -30.76 13.72
N ARG A 459 -3.58 -30.86 13.21
CA ARG A 459 -3.20 -30.23 11.94
C ARG A 459 -3.63 -31.09 10.76
N ARG A 460 -4.28 -30.45 9.78
CA ARG A 460 -4.83 -31.10 8.59
C ARG A 460 -3.90 -31.00 7.40
N TYR A 461 -3.71 -32.11 6.69
CA TYR A 461 -2.85 -32.24 5.52
C TYR A 461 -3.69 -32.75 4.35
N PHE A 462 -4.00 -31.87 3.40
CA PHE A 462 -4.80 -32.17 2.19
C PHE A 462 -3.88 -32.52 1.01
N LEU A 463 -3.25 -33.69 1.07
CA LEU A 463 -2.28 -34.18 0.09
C LEU A 463 -2.91 -34.41 -1.28
N SER A 464 -4.12 -34.99 -1.36
CA SER A 464 -4.85 -35.15 -2.63
C SER A 464 -5.22 -33.81 -3.23
N ALA A 465 -5.67 -32.85 -2.41
CA ALA A 465 -5.99 -31.51 -2.90
C ALA A 465 -4.73 -30.80 -3.43
N HIS A 466 -3.57 -31.02 -2.78
CA HIS A 466 -2.31 -30.49 -3.28
C HIS A 466 -1.87 -31.11 -4.61
N LEU A 467 -2.09 -32.41 -4.79
CA LEU A 467 -1.89 -33.07 -6.09
C LEU A 467 -2.79 -32.45 -7.17
N TRP A 468 -4.08 -32.24 -6.90
CA TRP A 468 -5.00 -31.60 -7.86
C TRP A 468 -4.55 -30.20 -8.27
N HIS A 469 -3.93 -29.44 -7.35
CA HIS A 469 -3.35 -28.13 -7.66
C HIS A 469 -2.26 -28.22 -8.73
N HIS A 470 -1.31 -29.15 -8.60
CA HIS A 470 -0.24 -29.38 -9.60
C HIS A 470 -0.81 -29.86 -10.93
N GLN A 471 -1.73 -30.82 -10.91
CA GLN A 471 -2.39 -31.34 -12.12
C GLN A 471 -3.15 -30.24 -12.87
N ARG A 472 -3.91 -29.40 -12.16
CA ARG A 472 -4.60 -28.23 -12.76
C ARG A 472 -3.61 -27.27 -13.39
N ARG A 473 -2.55 -26.88 -12.67
CA ARG A 473 -1.55 -25.93 -13.19
C ARG A 473 -0.88 -26.45 -14.46
N HIS A 474 -0.55 -27.74 -14.49
CA HIS A 474 0.02 -28.38 -15.67
C HIS A 474 -0.97 -28.39 -16.84
N THR A 475 -2.20 -28.89 -16.63
CA THR A 475 -3.20 -29.00 -17.70
C THR A 475 -3.64 -27.66 -18.27
N VAL A 476 -3.75 -26.62 -17.43
CA VAL A 476 -4.00 -25.24 -17.87
C VAL A 476 -2.88 -24.74 -18.80
N ALA A 477 -1.62 -24.93 -18.41
CA ALA A 477 -0.48 -24.51 -19.22
C ALA A 477 -0.37 -25.29 -20.54
N GLU A 478 -0.59 -26.61 -20.53
CA GLU A 478 -0.52 -27.44 -21.73
C GLU A 478 -1.66 -27.16 -22.71
N THR A 479 -2.86 -26.82 -22.22
CA THR A 479 -4.00 -26.44 -23.08
C THR A 479 -3.66 -25.21 -23.95
N ALA A 480 -3.00 -24.21 -23.36
CA ALA A 480 -2.55 -23.03 -24.09
C ALA A 480 -1.50 -23.36 -25.16
N LYS A 481 -0.53 -24.22 -24.83
CA LYS A 481 0.52 -24.67 -25.78
C LYS A 481 -0.06 -25.45 -26.96
N LEU A 482 -1.11 -26.23 -26.72
CA LEU A 482 -1.77 -27.02 -27.77
C LEU A 482 -2.56 -26.17 -28.77
N ALA A 483 -3.15 -25.05 -28.34
CA ALA A 483 -4.16 -24.32 -29.12
C ALA A 483 -3.71 -23.94 -30.55
N ALA A 484 -2.45 -23.56 -30.75
CA ALA A 484 -1.95 -23.18 -32.07
C ALA A 484 -1.74 -24.38 -33.03
N GLY A 485 -1.35 -25.54 -32.49
CA GLY A 485 -0.99 -26.74 -33.25
C GLY A 485 -2.11 -27.79 -33.36
N ASP A 486 -2.90 -27.94 -32.30
CA ASP A 486 -4.08 -28.81 -32.21
C ASP A 486 -5.28 -28.02 -31.61
N PRO A 487 -5.89 -27.11 -32.37
CA PRO A 487 -7.01 -26.29 -31.88
C PRO A 487 -8.26 -27.12 -31.57
N LEU A 488 -8.48 -28.27 -32.23
CA LEU A 488 -9.61 -29.14 -31.91
C LEU A 488 -9.38 -29.86 -30.58
N GLY A 489 -8.16 -30.35 -30.32
CA GLY A 489 -7.76 -30.88 -29.01
C GLY A 489 -7.87 -29.85 -27.89
N ALA A 490 -7.41 -28.62 -28.12
CA ALA A 490 -7.55 -27.53 -27.15
C ALA A 490 -9.04 -27.17 -26.90
N ALA A 491 -9.89 -27.20 -27.93
CA ALA A 491 -11.34 -26.99 -27.77
C ALA A 491 -11.98 -28.06 -26.85
N ARG A 492 -11.56 -29.33 -26.96
CA ARG A 492 -12.00 -30.41 -26.07
C ARG A 492 -11.58 -30.18 -24.63
N LEU A 493 -10.33 -29.75 -24.40
CA LEU A 493 -9.83 -29.42 -23.07
C LEU A 493 -10.57 -28.22 -22.46
N LEU A 494 -10.84 -27.17 -23.24
CA LEU A 494 -11.65 -26.04 -22.79
C LEU A 494 -13.07 -26.48 -22.37
N LEU A 495 -13.72 -27.36 -23.15
CA LEU A 495 -15.02 -27.94 -22.79
C LEU A 495 -14.94 -28.81 -21.53
N ARG A 496 -13.86 -29.59 -21.38
CA ARG A 496 -13.60 -30.41 -20.18
C ARG A 496 -13.43 -29.54 -18.93
N PHE A 497 -12.69 -28.44 -19.01
CA PHE A 497 -12.58 -27.46 -17.93
C PHE A 497 -13.93 -26.81 -17.62
N ALA A 498 -14.70 -26.42 -18.64
CA ALA A 498 -16.03 -25.83 -18.41
C ALA A 498 -16.97 -26.81 -17.69
N THR A 499 -16.90 -28.09 -18.04
CA THR A 499 -17.67 -29.15 -17.37
C THR A 499 -17.20 -29.38 -15.94
N ALA A 500 -15.89 -29.39 -15.68
CA ALA A 500 -15.34 -29.54 -14.32
C ALA A 500 -15.74 -28.36 -13.43
N TYR A 501 -15.63 -27.14 -13.96
CA TYR A 501 -15.90 -25.88 -13.26
C TYR A 501 -17.35 -25.81 -12.74
N GLU A 502 -18.32 -26.43 -13.42
CA GLU A 502 -19.71 -26.51 -12.94
C GLU A 502 -19.84 -27.20 -11.58
N GLY A 503 -18.99 -28.20 -11.30
CA GLY A 503 -18.95 -28.94 -10.04
C GLY A 503 -17.90 -28.43 -9.04
N TRP A 504 -17.09 -27.44 -9.43
CA TRP A 504 -16.10 -26.85 -8.54
C TRP A 504 -16.76 -26.01 -7.45
N VAL A 505 -16.19 -26.10 -6.26
CA VAL A 505 -16.55 -25.29 -5.09
C VAL A 505 -15.38 -24.40 -4.71
N ARG A 506 -15.68 -23.24 -4.13
CA ARG A 506 -14.65 -22.36 -3.58
C ARG A 506 -14.01 -22.98 -2.36
N PHE A 507 -12.94 -22.36 -1.90
CA PHE A 507 -12.22 -22.75 -0.70
C PHE A 507 -11.63 -21.53 -0.01
N ASN A 508 -11.15 -21.71 1.20
CA ASN A 508 -10.14 -20.86 1.82
C ASN A 508 -8.84 -21.65 1.85
N ASP A 509 -7.76 -21.13 1.25
CA ASP A 509 -6.43 -21.76 1.26
C ASP A 509 -5.45 -20.94 2.10
N SER A 510 -5.89 -20.68 3.34
CA SER A 510 -5.06 -20.12 4.41
C SER A 510 -4.31 -21.22 5.13
N VAL A 511 -3.06 -20.96 5.51
CA VAL A 511 -2.19 -21.91 6.21
C VAL A 511 -2.89 -22.48 7.45
N TRP A 512 -2.95 -23.82 7.52
CA TRP A 512 -3.63 -24.62 8.56
C TRP A 512 -5.16 -24.45 8.69
N VAL A 513 -5.82 -23.64 7.85
CA VAL A 513 -7.28 -23.41 7.92
C VAL A 513 -7.96 -23.64 6.59
N GLN A 514 -7.52 -24.68 5.91
CA GLN A 514 -8.05 -25.00 4.60
C GLN A 514 -9.42 -25.64 4.72
N HIS A 515 -10.39 -25.11 3.99
CA HIS A 515 -11.73 -25.68 3.94
C HIS A 515 -12.43 -25.31 2.64
N PRO A 516 -13.25 -26.21 2.07
CA PRO A 516 -14.14 -25.88 0.97
C PRO A 516 -15.33 -25.04 1.45
N ILE A 517 -15.89 -24.22 0.56
CA ILE A 517 -17.07 -23.38 0.80
C ILE A 517 -18.24 -23.96 0.00
N PRO A 518 -19.46 -24.04 0.56
CA PRO A 518 -20.63 -24.48 -0.19
C PRO A 518 -20.81 -23.73 -1.52
N GLY A 519 -21.13 -24.45 -2.59
CA GLY A 519 -21.20 -23.91 -3.95
C GLY A 519 -22.30 -22.87 -4.17
N HIS A 520 -23.35 -22.90 -3.34
CA HIS A 520 -24.43 -21.93 -3.32
C HIS A 520 -24.12 -20.70 -2.43
N ALA A 521 -23.01 -20.70 -1.69
CA ALA A 521 -22.61 -19.55 -0.89
C ALA A 521 -22.34 -18.33 -1.79
N GLU A 522 -22.83 -17.18 -1.33
CA GLU A 522 -22.69 -15.90 -2.01
C GLU A 522 -21.53 -15.11 -1.39
N PRO A 523 -20.99 -14.10 -2.10
CA PRO A 523 -19.97 -13.24 -1.50
C PRO A 523 -20.51 -12.55 -0.23
N PRO A 524 -19.63 -12.17 0.70
CA PRO A 524 -18.18 -12.05 0.56
C PRO A 524 -17.46 -13.40 0.62
N TYR A 525 -16.50 -13.58 -0.29
CA TYR A 525 -15.64 -14.76 -0.31
C TYR A 525 -14.32 -14.53 0.46
N PRO A 526 -13.67 -15.58 0.96
CA PRO A 526 -12.38 -15.47 1.64
C PRO A 526 -11.29 -14.86 0.75
N TYR A 527 -10.39 -14.11 1.36
CA TYR A 527 -9.26 -13.47 0.67
C TYR A 527 -8.35 -14.47 -0.07
N PHE A 528 -8.14 -15.64 0.52
CA PHE A 528 -7.48 -16.78 -0.12
C PHE A 528 -8.50 -17.76 -0.74
N GLY A 529 -9.50 -17.23 -1.45
CA GLY A 529 -10.60 -17.99 -2.05
C GLY A 529 -10.79 -17.81 -3.55
N GLY A 530 -9.70 -17.68 -4.30
CA GLY A 530 -9.73 -17.78 -5.77
C GLY A 530 -10.10 -19.20 -6.25
N MET A 531 -10.58 -19.33 -7.49
CA MET A 531 -10.93 -20.64 -8.09
C MET A 531 -9.77 -21.25 -8.90
N TRP A 532 -9.04 -20.41 -9.62
CA TRP A 532 -7.93 -20.73 -10.52
C TRP A 532 -6.56 -20.46 -9.89
N ASP A 533 -6.51 -19.54 -8.92
CA ASP A 533 -5.37 -19.34 -8.02
C ASP A 533 -5.83 -19.42 -6.56
N ARG A 534 -4.92 -19.64 -5.60
CA ARG A 534 -5.30 -19.58 -4.17
C ARG A 534 -5.71 -18.17 -3.78
N TRP A 535 -5.07 -17.16 -4.37
CA TRP A 535 -5.28 -15.77 -4.00
C TRP A 535 -6.25 -15.11 -4.97
N SER A 536 -7.32 -14.51 -4.45
CA SER A 536 -8.32 -13.85 -5.29
C SER A 536 -7.75 -12.74 -6.19
N LEU A 537 -6.64 -12.12 -5.80
CA LEU A 537 -5.94 -11.09 -6.60
C LEU A 537 -5.22 -11.64 -7.85
N MET A 538 -5.02 -12.95 -7.91
CA MET A 538 -4.34 -13.64 -9.02
C MET A 538 -5.27 -14.56 -9.80
N ASP A 539 -6.56 -14.56 -9.50
CA ASP A 539 -7.49 -15.57 -9.98
C ASP A 539 -7.64 -15.57 -11.51
N LEU A 540 -7.82 -14.39 -12.14
CA LEU A 540 -7.88 -14.32 -13.60
C LEU A 540 -6.53 -14.61 -14.27
N HIS A 541 -5.43 -14.41 -13.57
CA HIS A 541 -4.10 -14.79 -14.06
C HIS A 541 -3.92 -16.32 -14.06
N GLY A 542 -4.45 -17.01 -13.05
CA GLY A 542 -4.52 -18.48 -13.06
C GLY A 542 -5.33 -19.02 -14.25
N LEU A 543 -6.36 -18.28 -14.68
CA LEU A 543 -7.20 -18.60 -15.84
C LEU A 543 -6.58 -18.17 -17.19
N LEU A 544 -5.64 -17.22 -17.19
CA LEU A 544 -5.10 -16.56 -18.39
C LEU A 544 -4.67 -17.52 -19.52
N PRO A 545 -3.97 -18.64 -19.26
CA PRO A 545 -3.60 -19.57 -20.34
C PRO A 545 -4.82 -20.18 -21.06
N LEU A 546 -5.94 -20.41 -20.37
CA LEU A 546 -7.17 -20.91 -21.01
C LEU A 546 -7.88 -19.83 -21.83
N ILE A 547 -7.79 -18.56 -21.42
CA ILE A 547 -8.32 -17.43 -22.20
C ILE A 547 -7.53 -17.31 -23.51
N ASP A 548 -6.20 -17.45 -23.44
CA ASP A 548 -5.32 -17.44 -24.60
C ASP A 548 -5.60 -18.61 -25.55
N ALA A 549 -5.82 -19.81 -24.99
CA ALA A 549 -6.26 -20.97 -25.75
C ALA A 549 -7.61 -20.71 -26.44
N PHE A 550 -8.58 -20.16 -25.72
CA PHE A 550 -9.91 -19.84 -26.26
C PHE A 550 -9.81 -18.87 -27.45
N LEU A 551 -9.05 -17.78 -27.31
CA LEU A 551 -8.83 -16.80 -28.37
C LEU A 551 -8.20 -17.41 -29.63
N GLU A 552 -7.21 -18.28 -29.47
CA GLU A 552 -6.57 -18.96 -30.61
C GLU A 552 -7.51 -19.98 -31.28
N VAL A 553 -8.30 -20.70 -30.49
CA VAL A 553 -9.30 -21.64 -31.00
C VAL A 553 -10.45 -20.92 -31.72
N ASP A 554 -10.89 -19.75 -31.23
CA ASP A 554 -11.99 -18.96 -31.83
C ASP A 554 -11.66 -18.44 -33.24
N ARG A 555 -10.36 -18.34 -33.59
CA ARG A 555 -9.88 -18.06 -34.96
C ARG A 555 -10.04 -19.25 -35.92
N THR A 556 -10.51 -20.39 -35.44
CA THR A 556 -10.71 -21.61 -36.24
C THR A 556 -12.16 -22.08 -36.19
N ASN A 557 -12.53 -23.03 -37.05
CA ASN A 557 -13.84 -23.69 -36.96
C ASN A 557 -13.90 -24.84 -35.93
N ALA A 558 -12.92 -24.98 -35.04
CA ALA A 558 -12.86 -26.08 -34.08
C ALA A 558 -14.07 -26.12 -33.13
N PHE A 559 -14.55 -24.98 -32.63
CA PHE A 559 -15.77 -24.93 -31.83
C PHE A 559 -17.00 -25.37 -32.63
N GLU A 560 -17.11 -25.01 -33.92
CA GLU A 560 -18.24 -25.43 -34.77
C GLU A 560 -18.26 -26.96 -34.95
N LEU A 561 -17.08 -27.56 -35.18
CA LEU A 561 -16.94 -29.01 -35.30
C LEU A 561 -17.31 -29.71 -33.99
N LEU A 562 -16.75 -29.24 -32.87
CA LEU A 562 -17.01 -29.83 -31.56
C LEU A 562 -18.45 -29.63 -31.11
N SER A 563 -19.09 -28.51 -31.46
CA SER A 563 -20.53 -28.29 -31.24
C SER A 563 -21.38 -29.33 -31.97
N GLY A 564 -20.99 -29.69 -33.20
CA GLY A 564 -21.63 -30.78 -33.95
C GLY A 564 -21.49 -32.15 -33.28
N GLU A 565 -20.34 -32.41 -32.65
CA GLU A 565 -20.09 -33.65 -31.89
C GLU A 565 -20.80 -33.69 -30.53
N ALA A 566 -20.82 -32.58 -29.80
CA ALA A 566 -21.39 -32.46 -28.46
C ALA A 566 -22.92 -32.29 -28.47
N GLY A 567 -23.50 -31.83 -29.58
CA GLY A 567 -24.93 -31.57 -29.71
C GLY A 567 -25.40 -30.26 -29.05
N GLU A 568 -24.48 -29.35 -28.75
CA GLU A 568 -24.73 -28.04 -28.13
C GLU A 568 -23.73 -26.99 -28.62
N ASP A 569 -23.99 -25.70 -28.38
CA ASP A 569 -23.03 -24.64 -28.68
C ASP A 569 -21.89 -24.66 -27.64
N VAL A 570 -20.78 -25.29 -28.00
CA VAL A 570 -19.60 -25.45 -27.14
C VAL A 570 -18.96 -24.11 -26.82
N ARG A 571 -18.93 -23.17 -27.77
CA ARG A 571 -18.36 -21.84 -27.54
C ARG A 571 -19.18 -21.11 -26.49
N ALA A 572 -20.51 -21.09 -26.65
CA ALA A 572 -21.42 -20.47 -25.68
C ALA A 572 -21.32 -21.16 -24.31
N ARG A 573 -21.23 -22.49 -24.26
CA ARG A 573 -21.07 -23.24 -23.01
C ARG A 573 -19.80 -22.83 -22.26
N ILE A 574 -18.66 -22.75 -22.93
CA ILE A 574 -17.39 -22.33 -22.31
C ILE A 574 -17.52 -20.90 -21.75
N VAL A 575 -18.10 -19.99 -22.53
CA VAL A 575 -18.30 -18.60 -22.11
C VAL A 575 -19.21 -18.51 -20.89
N ASP A 576 -20.40 -19.11 -20.96
CA ASP A 576 -21.46 -18.92 -19.97
C ASP A 576 -21.28 -19.76 -18.71
N ARG A 577 -20.57 -20.90 -18.80
CA ARG A 577 -20.35 -21.81 -17.68
C ARG A 577 -19.00 -21.69 -17.01
N MET A 578 -17.99 -21.07 -17.65
CA MET A 578 -16.63 -20.96 -17.09
C MET A 578 -16.06 -19.54 -17.12
N LEU A 579 -15.94 -18.92 -18.30
CA LEU A 579 -15.23 -17.63 -18.43
C LEU A 579 -15.99 -16.50 -17.74
N ARG A 580 -17.29 -16.34 -18.01
CA ARG A 580 -18.11 -15.28 -17.41
C ARG A 580 -18.29 -15.46 -15.90
N PRO A 581 -18.59 -16.65 -15.36
CA PRO A 581 -18.63 -16.84 -13.90
C PRO A 581 -17.29 -16.59 -13.20
N SER A 582 -16.16 -16.88 -13.85
CA SER A 582 -14.82 -16.58 -13.29
C SER A 582 -14.55 -15.08 -13.25
N LEU A 583 -15.01 -14.34 -14.26
CA LEU A 583 -14.95 -12.88 -14.29
C LEU A 583 -15.85 -12.26 -13.20
N GLU A 584 -17.13 -12.63 -13.16
CA GLU A 584 -18.11 -12.12 -12.20
C GLU A 584 -17.64 -12.36 -10.75
N SER A 585 -17.02 -13.52 -10.49
CA SER A 585 -16.37 -13.83 -9.21
C SER A 585 -15.36 -12.77 -8.77
N VAL A 586 -14.42 -12.40 -9.64
CA VAL A 586 -13.36 -11.46 -9.29
C VAL A 586 -13.91 -10.06 -9.04
N LEU A 587 -14.98 -9.67 -9.72
CA LEU A 587 -15.63 -8.37 -9.53
C LEU A 587 -16.36 -8.23 -8.17
N THR A 588 -16.59 -9.32 -7.44
CA THR A 588 -17.14 -9.25 -6.07
C THR A 588 -16.08 -8.91 -5.02
N TYR A 589 -14.80 -9.04 -5.35
CA TYR A 589 -13.73 -8.70 -4.43
C TYR A 589 -13.41 -7.19 -4.50
N PRO A 590 -13.01 -6.60 -3.38
CA PRO A 590 -12.57 -5.22 -3.35
C PRO A 590 -11.27 -5.00 -4.13
N VAL A 591 -11.08 -3.77 -4.65
CA VAL A 591 -9.81 -3.32 -5.25
C VAL A 591 -8.92 -2.77 -4.13
N LEU A 592 -7.78 -3.42 -3.89
CA LEU A 592 -6.99 -3.18 -2.69
C LEU A 592 -5.86 -2.18 -2.88
N HIS A 593 -5.41 -2.00 -4.12
CA HIS A 593 -4.14 -1.36 -4.45
C HIS A 593 -2.94 -2.03 -3.77
N HIS A 594 -2.91 -3.36 -3.87
CA HIS A 594 -1.84 -4.24 -3.40
C HIS A 594 -0.76 -4.41 -4.48
N ASN A 595 0.47 -4.77 -4.11
CA ASN A 595 1.60 -4.98 -5.04
C ASN A 595 1.36 -6.08 -6.12
N VAL A 596 0.27 -6.85 -6.02
CA VAL A 596 -0.11 -7.92 -6.96
C VAL A 596 -1.56 -7.81 -7.46
N ASP A 597 -2.11 -6.61 -7.59
CA ASP A 597 -3.45 -6.43 -8.20
C ASP A 597 -3.45 -6.54 -9.73
N PHE A 598 -2.32 -6.25 -10.37
CA PHE A 598 -2.14 -6.28 -11.82
C PHE A 598 -2.47 -7.61 -12.53
N PRO A 599 -2.30 -8.81 -11.94
CA PRO A 599 -2.62 -10.07 -12.62
C PRO A 599 -4.11 -10.13 -13.02
N ASN A 600 -5.01 -9.64 -12.16
CA ASN A 600 -6.43 -9.56 -12.50
C ASN A 600 -6.72 -8.51 -13.57
N TRP A 601 -5.98 -7.40 -13.64
CA TRP A 601 -6.17 -6.41 -14.73
C TRP A 601 -5.77 -6.97 -16.09
N ILE A 602 -4.65 -7.69 -16.16
CA ILE A 602 -4.24 -8.41 -17.37
C ILE A 602 -5.34 -9.41 -17.78
N GLY A 603 -5.89 -10.13 -16.81
CA GLY A 603 -7.04 -11.02 -17.00
C GLY A 603 -8.29 -10.31 -17.53
N LEU A 604 -8.63 -9.15 -16.98
CA LEU A 604 -9.74 -8.29 -17.43
C LEU A 604 -9.54 -7.85 -18.88
N CYS A 605 -8.34 -7.38 -19.25
CA CYS A 605 -8.03 -7.00 -20.63
C CYS A 605 -8.27 -8.18 -21.59
N ARG A 606 -7.70 -9.35 -21.28
CA ARG A 606 -7.74 -10.52 -22.16
C ARG A 606 -9.13 -11.12 -22.26
N LEU A 607 -9.90 -11.14 -21.16
CA LEU A 607 -11.31 -11.53 -21.19
C LEU A 607 -12.19 -10.50 -21.92
N GLY A 608 -11.97 -9.21 -21.72
CA GLY A 608 -12.66 -8.16 -22.48
C GLY A 608 -12.48 -8.34 -23.99
N MET A 609 -11.27 -8.68 -24.43
CA MET A 609 -10.99 -9.05 -25.82
C MET A 609 -11.72 -10.33 -26.26
N ALA A 610 -11.64 -11.40 -25.47
CA ALA A 610 -12.24 -12.70 -25.79
C ALA A 610 -13.77 -12.67 -25.84
N LEU A 611 -14.38 -11.90 -24.94
CA LEU A 611 -15.83 -11.72 -24.85
C LEU A 611 -16.35 -10.61 -25.77
N ARG A 612 -15.44 -9.81 -26.34
CA ARG A 612 -15.75 -8.60 -27.13
C ARG A 612 -16.56 -7.58 -26.33
N GLU A 613 -16.12 -7.35 -25.09
CA GLU A 613 -16.75 -6.46 -24.12
C GLU A 613 -15.73 -5.37 -23.69
N PRO A 614 -15.66 -4.22 -24.41
CA PRO A 614 -14.66 -3.17 -24.17
C PRO A 614 -14.68 -2.60 -22.75
N GLN A 615 -15.83 -2.60 -22.06
CA GLN A 615 -15.97 -2.16 -20.67
C GLN A 615 -14.89 -2.68 -19.70
N TYR A 616 -14.40 -3.92 -19.89
CA TYR A 616 -13.38 -4.51 -19.02
C TYR A 616 -11.97 -4.01 -19.33
N VAL A 617 -11.72 -3.56 -20.57
CA VAL A 617 -10.49 -2.86 -20.97
C VAL A 617 -10.45 -1.48 -20.29
N HIS A 618 -11.57 -0.74 -20.32
CA HIS A 618 -11.69 0.53 -19.58
C HIS A 618 -11.55 0.35 -18.07
N GLU A 619 -12.10 -0.73 -17.52
CA GLU A 619 -11.95 -1.04 -16.09
C GLU A 619 -10.50 -1.34 -15.70
N ALA A 620 -9.78 -2.12 -16.52
CA ALA A 620 -8.35 -2.36 -16.30
C ALA A 620 -7.53 -1.07 -16.36
N MET A 621 -7.83 -0.19 -17.34
CA MET A 621 -7.20 1.11 -17.48
C MET A 621 -7.42 2.00 -16.25
N GLU A 622 -8.67 2.12 -15.80
CA GLU A 622 -9.06 2.89 -14.61
C GLU A 622 -8.36 2.37 -13.34
N ARG A 623 -8.40 1.05 -13.10
CA ARG A 623 -7.74 0.43 -11.94
C ARG A 623 -6.24 0.66 -11.97
N MET A 624 -5.61 0.55 -13.13
CA MET A 624 -4.18 0.80 -13.33
C MET A 624 -3.80 2.26 -13.03
N THR A 625 -4.52 3.23 -13.60
CA THR A 625 -4.23 4.65 -13.40
C THR A 625 -4.43 5.06 -11.94
N ARG A 626 -5.51 4.56 -11.32
CA ARG A 626 -5.81 4.84 -9.91
C ARG A 626 -4.80 4.18 -8.97
N PHE A 627 -4.34 2.97 -9.29
CA PHE A 627 -3.27 2.32 -8.56
C PHE A 627 -1.96 3.12 -8.59
N VAL A 628 -1.59 3.66 -9.74
CA VAL A 628 -0.40 4.52 -9.85
C VAL A 628 -0.53 5.74 -8.93
N GLN A 629 -1.68 6.42 -8.95
CA GLN A 629 -1.95 7.58 -8.08
C GLN A 629 -1.94 7.20 -6.59
N CYS A 630 -2.59 6.10 -6.22
CA CYS A 630 -2.80 5.72 -4.83
C CYS A 630 -1.71 4.82 -4.24
N SER A 631 -0.67 4.43 -5.00
CA SER A 631 0.35 3.51 -4.48
C SER A 631 1.80 3.75 -4.93
N TYR A 632 2.05 4.72 -5.80
CA TYR A 632 3.41 5.20 -6.07
C TYR A 632 3.64 6.56 -5.43
N LEU A 633 4.90 6.83 -5.06
CA LEU A 633 5.36 8.15 -4.67
C LEU A 633 5.58 9.01 -5.93
N ALA A 634 5.60 10.34 -5.78
CA ALA A 634 5.79 11.26 -6.92
C ALA A 634 7.13 11.05 -7.67
N ASP A 635 8.13 10.46 -7.01
CA ASP A 635 9.42 10.09 -7.63
C ASP A 635 9.31 8.85 -8.54
N GLY A 636 8.13 8.23 -8.64
CA GLY A 636 7.90 6.97 -9.35
C GLY A 636 8.29 5.73 -8.53
N PHE A 637 8.66 5.86 -7.26
CA PHE A 637 8.98 4.71 -6.40
C PHE A 637 7.69 4.05 -5.90
N TRP A 638 7.68 2.72 -5.82
CA TRP A 638 6.66 1.97 -5.08
C TRP A 638 6.62 2.39 -3.60
N LYS A 639 5.43 2.61 -3.03
CA LYS A 639 5.25 3.20 -1.68
C LYS A 639 6.02 2.53 -0.54
N GLU A 640 6.28 1.22 -0.64
CA GLU A 640 7.00 0.41 0.38
C GLU A 640 8.53 0.60 0.33
N ILE A 641 9.05 1.32 -0.67
CA ILE A 641 10.47 1.70 -0.77
C ILE A 641 11.39 0.48 -0.76
N THR A 642 11.02 -0.54 -1.53
CA THR A 642 11.76 -1.79 -1.74
C THR A 642 12.00 -1.94 -3.23
N LEU A 643 13.25 -2.14 -3.65
CA LEU A 643 13.59 -2.30 -5.07
C LEU A 643 13.13 -3.66 -5.63
N SER A 644 13.00 -4.67 -4.75
CA SER A 644 12.51 -5.99 -5.12
C SER A 644 11.00 -5.98 -5.38
N TYR A 645 10.21 -5.42 -4.46
CA TYR A 645 8.76 -5.30 -4.67
C TYR A 645 8.42 -4.20 -5.67
N HIS A 646 9.24 -3.15 -5.79
CA HIS A 646 9.11 -2.19 -6.89
C HIS A 646 9.22 -2.90 -8.25
N LYS A 647 10.21 -3.79 -8.43
CA LYS A 647 10.37 -4.62 -9.65
C LYS A 647 9.13 -5.46 -9.95
N GLN A 648 8.58 -6.11 -8.93
CA GLN A 648 7.36 -6.91 -9.08
C GLN A 648 6.20 -6.03 -9.56
N THR A 649 5.97 -4.91 -8.88
CA THR A 649 4.82 -4.04 -9.13
C THR A 649 4.92 -3.31 -10.47
N TYR A 650 6.05 -2.65 -10.78
CA TYR A 650 6.19 -1.96 -12.06
C TYR A 650 6.28 -2.97 -13.22
N GLY A 651 6.82 -4.17 -12.99
CA GLY A 651 6.82 -5.24 -13.99
C GLY A 651 5.38 -5.65 -14.35
N GLY A 652 4.52 -5.76 -13.35
CA GLY A 652 3.08 -5.98 -13.52
C GLY A 652 2.35 -4.84 -14.24
N LEU A 653 2.70 -3.59 -13.91
CA LEU A 653 2.21 -2.39 -14.61
C LEU A 653 2.58 -2.41 -16.10
N VAL A 654 3.84 -2.68 -16.42
CA VAL A 654 4.32 -2.82 -17.81
C VAL A 654 3.61 -3.97 -18.52
N GLY A 655 3.35 -5.08 -17.83
CA GLY A 655 2.54 -6.19 -18.35
C GLY A 655 1.11 -5.77 -18.72
N THR A 656 0.48 -4.96 -17.87
CA THR A 656 -0.85 -4.39 -18.13
C THR A 656 -0.83 -3.43 -19.33
N ILE A 657 0.15 -2.51 -19.39
CA ILE A 657 0.33 -1.58 -20.52
C ILE A 657 0.48 -2.35 -21.83
N ARG A 658 1.34 -3.37 -21.88
CA ARG A 658 1.51 -4.21 -23.07
C ARG A 658 0.24 -4.95 -23.48
N SER A 659 -0.60 -5.30 -22.51
CA SER A 659 -1.87 -5.99 -22.76
C SER A 659 -2.96 -5.05 -23.31
N LEU A 660 -2.78 -3.73 -23.16
CA LEU A 660 -3.70 -2.69 -23.61
C LEU A 660 -3.21 -1.98 -24.90
N ASP A 661 -1.93 -2.09 -25.22
CA ASP A 661 -1.27 -1.36 -26.29
C ASP A 661 -1.93 -1.60 -27.66
N GLY A 662 -2.23 -0.50 -28.36
CA GLY A 662 -2.87 -0.52 -29.67
C GLY A 662 -4.36 -0.86 -29.67
N TRP A 663 -4.99 -1.07 -28.51
CA TRP A 663 -6.42 -1.37 -28.42
C TRP A 663 -7.27 -0.30 -29.10
N THR A 664 -8.33 -0.74 -29.80
CA THR A 664 -9.31 0.14 -30.43
C THR A 664 -10.71 -0.37 -30.12
N ASP A 665 -11.52 0.50 -29.55
CA ASP A 665 -12.91 0.20 -29.28
C ASP A 665 -13.72 0.08 -30.58
N PRO A 666 -14.84 -0.70 -30.54
CA PRO A 666 -15.79 -0.77 -31.64
C PRO A 666 -16.23 0.61 -32.14
N ALA A 667 -16.52 0.70 -33.44
CA ALA A 667 -17.00 1.94 -34.03
C ALA A 667 -18.32 2.40 -33.36
N GLY A 668 -18.37 3.66 -32.92
CA GLY A 668 -19.53 4.24 -32.25
C GLY A 668 -19.68 3.88 -30.76
N TYR A 669 -18.76 3.10 -30.19
CA TYR A 669 -18.73 2.85 -28.75
C TYR A 669 -18.10 4.03 -27.99
N THR A 670 -18.76 4.45 -26.92
CA THR A 670 -18.22 5.34 -25.88
C THR A 670 -18.49 4.67 -24.55
N SER A 671 -17.45 4.45 -23.76
CA SER A 671 -17.55 3.74 -22.49
C SER A 671 -18.38 4.53 -21.47
N ALA A 672 -19.30 3.83 -20.81
CA ALA A 672 -20.09 4.41 -19.74
C ALA A 672 -19.29 4.58 -18.43
N ARG A 673 -18.07 4.01 -18.37
CA ARG A 673 -17.20 4.06 -17.19
C ARG A 673 -16.38 5.35 -17.11
N ASP A 674 -15.82 5.78 -18.23
CA ASP A 674 -14.88 6.91 -18.31
C ASP A 674 -15.24 7.95 -19.39
N GLY A 675 -16.32 7.73 -20.15
CA GLY A 675 -16.77 8.64 -21.20
C GLY A 675 -15.87 8.68 -22.43
N ARG A 676 -14.93 7.74 -22.56
CA ARG A 676 -13.93 7.74 -23.63
C ARG A 676 -14.21 6.65 -24.66
N ARG A 677 -13.68 6.88 -25.86
CA ARG A 677 -13.44 5.85 -26.87
C ARG A 677 -11.94 5.77 -27.06
N TYR A 678 -11.38 4.58 -27.00
CA TYR A 678 -9.99 4.31 -27.30
C TYR A 678 -9.81 3.99 -28.79
N ASP A 679 -8.81 4.63 -29.40
CA ASP A 679 -8.41 4.43 -30.79
C ASP A 679 -6.89 4.33 -30.85
N ARG A 680 -6.38 3.13 -31.17
CA ARG A 680 -4.96 2.79 -31.09
C ARG A 680 -4.34 3.29 -29.79
N LEU A 681 -4.93 2.87 -28.67
CA LEU A 681 -4.57 3.29 -27.32
C LEU A 681 -3.05 3.19 -27.09
N ASP A 682 -2.45 4.25 -26.56
CA ASP A 682 -1.15 4.23 -25.88
C ASP A 682 -1.40 4.32 -24.37
N PRO A 683 -1.39 3.18 -23.65
CA PRO A 683 -1.64 3.16 -22.22
C PRO A 683 -0.49 3.78 -21.42
N GLY A 684 0.72 3.82 -22.00
CA GLY A 684 1.90 4.41 -21.35
C GLY A 684 1.74 5.90 -21.11
N ALA A 685 1.03 6.61 -22.00
CA ALA A 685 0.73 8.03 -21.87
C ALA A 685 -0.11 8.36 -20.62
N ALA A 686 -0.84 7.39 -20.04
CA ALA A 686 -1.60 7.58 -18.81
C ALA A 686 -0.78 7.35 -17.53
N VAL A 687 0.50 7.02 -17.66
CA VAL A 687 1.44 6.86 -16.54
C VAL A 687 2.61 7.83 -16.74
N PRO A 688 2.45 9.13 -16.44
CA PRO A 688 3.47 10.15 -16.73
C PRO A 688 4.85 9.83 -16.12
N GLN A 689 4.86 9.18 -14.95
CA GLN A 689 6.07 8.80 -14.23
C GLN A 689 6.67 7.44 -14.64
N LEU A 690 6.17 6.81 -15.70
CA LEU A 690 6.63 5.47 -16.14
C LEU A 690 8.14 5.45 -16.42
N ALA A 691 8.67 6.48 -17.06
CA ALA A 691 10.11 6.56 -17.34
C ALA A 691 10.94 6.55 -16.04
N ARG A 692 10.50 7.32 -15.03
CA ARG A 692 11.13 7.35 -13.69
C ARG A 692 11.03 5.99 -13.01
N MET A 693 9.85 5.37 -12.99
CA MET A 693 9.64 4.03 -12.43
C MET A 693 10.63 3.01 -13.01
N LEU A 694 10.85 3.02 -14.33
CA LEU A 694 11.71 2.03 -14.99
C LEU A 694 13.19 2.20 -14.68
N GLU A 695 13.66 3.42 -14.38
CA GLU A 695 15.08 3.69 -14.15
C GLU A 695 15.52 3.58 -12.68
N LEU A 696 14.60 3.56 -11.71
CA LEU A 696 14.95 3.62 -10.28
C LEU A 696 15.93 2.54 -9.84
N ARG A 697 15.75 1.29 -10.30
CA ARG A 697 16.67 0.19 -9.97
C ARG A 697 18.05 0.40 -10.53
N ASP A 698 18.14 0.96 -11.74
CA ASP A 698 19.40 1.27 -12.40
C ASP A 698 20.10 2.47 -11.72
N LEU A 699 19.34 3.46 -11.24
CA LEU A 699 19.85 4.63 -10.51
C LEU A 699 20.35 4.28 -9.11
N LEU A 700 19.70 3.33 -8.43
CA LEU A 700 19.96 2.97 -7.03
C LEU A 700 20.78 1.68 -6.88
N ALA A 701 21.41 1.21 -7.96
CA ALA A 701 22.35 0.10 -7.91
C ALA A 701 23.79 0.56 -7.60
N TYR A 702 24.50 -0.32 -6.91
CA TYR A 702 25.93 -0.26 -6.75
C TYR A 702 26.65 -0.48 -8.10
N PRO A 703 27.91 -0.05 -8.24
CA PRO A 703 28.71 -0.26 -9.45
C PRO A 703 28.85 -1.73 -9.88
N ASN A 704 28.80 -2.70 -8.94
CA ASN A 704 28.80 -4.13 -9.26
C ASN A 704 27.44 -4.67 -9.77
N GLY A 705 26.44 -3.81 -9.90
CA GLY A 705 25.10 -4.11 -10.39
C GLY A 705 24.10 -4.60 -9.34
N LYS A 706 24.52 -4.88 -8.10
CA LYS A 706 23.59 -5.19 -7.00
C LYS A 706 22.76 -3.95 -6.65
N CYS A 707 21.47 -4.14 -6.39
CA CYS A 707 20.60 -3.07 -5.89
C CYS A 707 20.97 -2.72 -4.44
N PHE A 708 20.86 -1.44 -4.06
CA PHE A 708 20.91 -1.03 -2.65
C PHE A 708 19.80 -1.74 -1.85
N PRO A 709 20.12 -2.58 -0.85
CA PRO A 709 19.12 -3.44 -0.21
C PRO A 709 18.31 -2.73 0.89
N VAL A 710 17.69 -1.59 0.55
CA VAL A 710 16.78 -0.86 1.45
C VAL A 710 15.50 -1.65 1.73
N ASN A 711 15.03 -1.64 2.99
CA ASN A 711 13.83 -2.35 3.43
C ASN A 711 13.84 -3.82 2.98
N ASP A 712 12.68 -4.41 2.66
CA ASP A 712 12.61 -5.75 2.07
C ASP A 712 13.05 -5.79 0.60
N THR A 713 14.30 -5.41 0.35
CA THR A 713 14.99 -5.65 -0.91
C THR A 713 15.97 -6.81 -0.72
N TRP A 714 15.90 -7.82 -1.58
CA TRP A 714 16.89 -8.89 -1.57
C TRP A 714 18.24 -8.36 -2.02
N ALA A 715 19.27 -8.49 -1.19
CA ALA A 715 20.62 -7.99 -1.50
C ALA A 715 21.32 -8.71 -2.66
N PHE A 716 20.77 -9.83 -3.15
CA PHE A 716 21.23 -10.48 -4.37
C PHE A 716 20.58 -9.93 -5.65
N ASP A 717 19.54 -9.09 -5.53
CA ASP A 717 18.88 -8.51 -6.70
C ASP A 717 19.84 -7.60 -7.47
N LYS A 718 19.76 -7.69 -8.80
CA LYS A 718 20.60 -6.91 -9.71
C LYS A 718 19.79 -6.00 -10.61
N ALA A 719 20.30 -4.79 -10.81
CA ALA A 719 19.85 -3.90 -11.88
C ALA A 719 20.28 -4.47 -13.24
N SER A 720 19.48 -4.19 -14.27
CA SER A 720 19.79 -4.62 -15.64
C SER A 720 20.85 -3.74 -16.29
N ALA A 721 20.88 -2.45 -15.94
CA ALA A 721 21.79 -1.48 -16.51
C ALA A 721 22.18 -0.44 -15.44
N PRO A 722 22.99 -0.83 -14.42
CA PRO A 722 23.40 0.08 -13.35
C PRO A 722 24.04 1.35 -13.91
N ARG A 723 23.60 2.52 -13.43
CA ARG A 723 24.06 3.82 -13.92
C ARG A 723 25.08 4.42 -12.96
N SER A 724 26.22 4.81 -13.51
CA SER A 724 27.13 5.75 -12.85
C SER A 724 26.47 7.13 -12.86
N THR A 725 25.95 7.58 -11.73
CA THR A 725 25.26 8.87 -11.61
C THR A 725 26.09 9.86 -10.82
N ARG A 726 25.78 11.15 -10.95
CA ARG A 726 26.11 12.11 -9.90
C ARG A 726 25.25 11.86 -8.66
N SER A 727 25.54 12.59 -7.60
CA SER A 727 24.77 12.48 -6.38
C SER A 727 23.34 12.95 -6.61
N LEU A 728 22.42 12.27 -5.97
CA LEU A 728 21.00 12.45 -6.18
C LEU A 728 20.22 12.22 -4.91
N ILE A 729 18.97 12.64 -4.93
CA ILE A 729 17.99 12.41 -3.89
C ILE A 729 16.70 11.95 -4.55
N MET A 730 16.02 11.01 -3.90
CA MET A 730 14.64 10.60 -4.17
C MET A 730 13.79 11.23 -3.07
N PRO A 731 13.24 12.45 -3.30
CA PRO A 731 12.75 13.31 -2.24
C PRO A 731 11.59 12.71 -1.44
N ARG A 732 10.69 11.99 -2.10
CA ARG A 732 9.54 11.34 -1.48
C ARG A 732 9.89 9.97 -0.91
N ALA A 733 10.84 9.24 -1.52
CA ALA A 733 11.33 7.97 -0.98
C ALA A 733 12.27 8.15 0.22
N GLY A 734 12.79 9.36 0.45
CA GLY A 734 13.73 9.65 1.53
C GLY A 734 15.07 8.93 1.36
N ILE A 735 15.55 8.78 0.12
CA ILE A 735 16.84 8.14 -0.19
C ILE A 735 17.76 9.17 -0.84
N ALA A 736 18.93 9.39 -0.26
CA ALA A 736 20.00 10.13 -0.90
C ALA A 736 21.15 9.19 -1.26
N LYS A 737 21.76 9.41 -2.44
CA LYS A 737 22.97 8.75 -2.89
C LYS A 737 24.03 9.81 -3.15
N LEU A 738 25.02 9.90 -2.27
CA LEU A 738 26.24 10.68 -2.49
C LEU A 738 27.24 9.84 -3.28
N THR A 739 27.94 10.45 -4.22
CA THR A 739 28.78 9.71 -5.18
C THR A 739 30.09 10.42 -5.41
N ARG A 740 31.18 9.67 -5.50
CA ARG A 740 32.49 10.17 -5.91
C ARG A 740 33.14 9.23 -6.91
N GLY A 741 33.77 9.79 -7.94
CA GLY A 741 34.26 9.03 -9.09
C GLY A 741 33.14 8.60 -10.04
N GLU A 742 33.49 7.77 -11.01
CA GLU A 742 32.60 7.30 -12.07
C GLU A 742 32.87 5.82 -12.40
N GLY A 743 31.89 5.15 -12.98
CA GLY A 743 32.04 3.77 -13.44
C GLY A 743 32.20 2.75 -12.30
N PRO A 744 32.92 1.64 -12.53
CA PRO A 744 33.14 0.58 -11.54
C PRO A 744 33.82 1.04 -10.25
N GLU A 745 34.64 2.08 -10.32
CA GLU A 745 35.41 2.65 -9.20
C GLU A 745 34.61 3.70 -8.41
N GLN A 746 33.36 3.97 -8.78
CA GLN A 746 32.56 4.99 -8.10
C GLN A 746 32.27 4.59 -6.65
N ALA A 747 32.69 5.42 -5.70
CA ALA A 747 32.28 5.32 -4.31
C ALA A 747 30.86 5.90 -4.14
N GLN A 748 30.02 5.20 -3.39
CA GLN A 748 28.62 5.57 -3.15
C GLN A 748 28.30 5.49 -1.65
N LEU A 749 27.80 6.59 -1.09
CA LEU A 749 27.27 6.66 0.27
C LEU A 749 25.77 6.91 0.21
N TYR A 750 25.00 5.92 0.64
CA TYR A 750 23.55 6.00 0.77
C TYR A 750 23.17 6.51 2.15
N PHE A 751 22.12 7.33 2.21
CA PHE A 751 21.54 7.85 3.43
C PHE A 751 20.01 7.82 3.33
N THR A 752 19.35 7.15 4.28
CA THR A 752 17.90 6.94 4.28
C THR A 752 17.22 7.69 5.43
N PHE A 753 16.10 8.34 5.12
CA PHE A 753 15.17 8.98 6.04
C PHE A 753 13.73 8.67 5.57
N SER A 754 13.55 7.44 5.11
CA SER A 754 12.38 6.97 4.37
C SER A 754 11.11 6.90 5.23
N PRO A 755 9.93 7.16 4.65
CA PRO A 755 8.66 6.83 5.29
C PRO A 755 8.45 5.31 5.39
N ASN A 756 7.58 4.89 6.30
CA ASN A 756 7.27 3.48 6.58
C ASN A 756 5.87 3.13 6.05
N ASN A 757 5.76 2.35 4.97
CA ASN A 757 4.47 2.09 4.29
C ASN A 757 4.18 0.61 4.04
N GLY A 758 4.88 -0.28 4.72
CA GLY A 758 4.81 -1.74 4.56
C GLY A 758 6.17 -2.29 4.14
N HIS A 759 6.50 -3.51 4.61
CA HIS A 759 7.80 -4.14 4.36
C HIS A 759 9.00 -3.32 4.89
N ASP A 760 8.76 -2.54 5.95
CA ASP A 760 9.69 -1.57 6.50
C ASP A 760 10.73 -2.20 7.43
N HIS A 761 11.94 -1.64 7.41
CA HIS A 761 12.94 -1.85 8.43
C HIS A 761 12.89 -0.73 9.48
N LYS A 762 13.38 -0.99 10.70
CA LYS A 762 13.39 0.01 11.78
C LYS A 762 14.71 0.78 11.78
N ASP A 763 15.02 1.41 10.66
CA ASP A 763 16.36 1.93 10.30
C ASP A 763 16.41 3.46 10.09
N PRO A 764 15.85 4.28 11.01
CA PRO A 764 15.83 5.73 10.83
C PRO A 764 17.25 6.29 10.66
N LEU A 765 17.46 7.15 9.68
CA LEU A 765 18.75 7.80 9.41
C LEU A 765 19.92 6.83 9.12
N ASN A 766 19.62 5.65 8.60
CA ASN A 766 20.61 4.62 8.26
C ASN A 766 21.52 5.02 7.09
N ILE A 767 22.73 4.45 7.06
CA ILE A 767 23.71 4.64 5.97
C ILE A 767 24.18 3.31 5.39
N ALA A 768 24.58 3.33 4.12
CA ALA A 768 25.36 2.26 3.52
C ALA A 768 26.49 2.82 2.66
N LEU A 769 27.68 2.22 2.73
CA LEU A 769 28.87 2.68 2.02
C LEU A 769 29.39 1.58 1.10
N TYR A 770 29.39 1.88 -0.20
CA TYR A 770 30.06 1.10 -1.22
C TYR A 770 31.30 1.85 -1.71
N SER A 771 32.48 1.24 -1.60
CA SER A 771 33.72 1.80 -2.13
C SER A 771 34.70 0.67 -2.43
N ASP A 772 35.63 0.92 -3.36
CA ASP A 772 36.73 0.00 -3.65
C ASP A 772 36.25 -1.43 -3.99
N GLY A 773 35.11 -1.52 -4.69
CA GLY A 773 34.51 -2.79 -5.12
C GLY A 773 33.73 -3.56 -4.04
N ALA A 774 33.57 -3.01 -2.84
CA ALA A 774 32.93 -3.68 -1.71
C ALA A 774 31.88 -2.82 -0.99
N GLU A 775 30.86 -3.46 -0.45
CA GLU A 775 29.87 -2.85 0.46
C GLU A 775 30.42 -2.90 1.89
N LEU A 776 31.26 -1.91 2.22
CA LEU A 776 32.01 -1.82 3.48
C LEU A 776 31.10 -1.65 4.69
N LEU A 777 30.03 -0.85 4.54
CA LEU A 777 28.96 -0.68 5.52
C LEU A 777 27.64 -1.12 4.87
N PRO A 778 27.20 -2.37 5.10
CA PRO A 778 26.04 -2.90 4.40
C PRO A 778 24.72 -2.56 5.09
N ASP A 779 23.67 -2.53 4.27
CA ASP A 779 22.33 -2.88 4.72
C ASP A 779 22.09 -4.38 4.47
N LEU A 780 21.38 -5.04 5.38
CA LEU A 780 21.19 -6.49 5.36
C LEU A 780 20.13 -6.93 4.33
N GLY A 781 19.12 -6.10 4.08
CA GLY A 781 18.00 -6.43 3.20
C GLY A 781 17.12 -7.58 3.69
N TYR A 782 16.43 -8.22 2.75
CA TYR A 782 15.37 -9.19 3.05
C TYR A 782 15.85 -10.65 3.24
N THR A 783 15.16 -11.38 4.12
CA THR A 783 15.30 -12.83 4.34
C THR A 783 14.01 -13.45 4.87
N HIS A 784 13.71 -14.70 4.48
CA HIS A 784 12.65 -15.53 5.06
C HIS A 784 13.13 -16.48 6.17
N THR A 785 14.32 -16.25 6.70
CA THR A 785 14.91 -17.10 7.75
C THR A 785 14.48 -16.66 9.15
N PHE A 786 14.79 -17.44 10.18
CA PHE A 786 14.58 -17.03 11.58
C PHE A 786 15.40 -15.79 12.01
N TYR A 787 16.29 -15.26 11.15
CA TYR A 787 17.03 -14.02 11.39
C TYR A 787 16.31 -12.78 10.85
N ARG A 788 15.06 -12.93 10.39
CA ARG A 788 14.23 -11.82 9.97
C ARG A 788 14.08 -10.71 11.02
N GLN A 789 13.84 -11.05 12.29
CA GLN A 789 13.70 -10.03 13.32
C GLN A 789 15.02 -9.29 13.61
N TRP A 790 16.17 -9.93 13.37
CA TRP A 790 17.47 -9.25 13.38
C TRP A 790 17.61 -8.28 12.19
N SER A 791 17.26 -8.74 10.98
CA SER A 791 17.41 -7.94 9.76
C SER A 791 16.56 -6.67 9.76
N VAL A 792 15.43 -6.65 10.49
CA VAL A 792 14.55 -5.47 10.61
C VAL A 792 14.80 -4.62 11.87
N SER A 793 15.60 -5.10 12.83
CA SER A 793 15.85 -4.41 14.10
C SER A 793 16.69 -3.15 13.93
N THR A 794 16.53 -2.14 14.77
CA THR A 794 17.35 -0.91 14.68
C THR A 794 18.83 -1.18 14.89
N LEU A 795 19.17 -2.07 15.83
CA LEU A 795 20.56 -2.49 16.05
C LEU A 795 21.12 -3.33 14.90
N GLY A 796 20.27 -3.86 14.01
CA GLY A 796 20.69 -4.52 12.77
C GLY A 796 21.27 -3.55 11.73
N HIS A 797 21.03 -2.25 11.86
CA HIS A 797 21.38 -1.23 10.87
C HIS A 797 22.53 -0.32 11.33
N ASN A 798 22.94 0.60 10.45
CA ASN A 798 24.02 1.57 10.67
C ASN A 798 23.48 2.90 11.21
N THR A 799 22.85 2.88 12.39
CA THR A 799 22.20 4.05 13.00
C THR A 799 22.31 4.03 14.54
N VAL A 800 21.61 4.94 15.23
CA VAL A 800 21.59 5.05 16.70
C VAL A 800 20.35 4.39 17.30
N THR A 801 20.56 3.44 18.21
CA THR A 801 19.49 2.86 19.04
C THR A 801 19.33 3.68 20.34
N VAL A 802 18.09 3.95 20.75
CA VAL A 802 17.77 4.66 22.00
C VAL A 802 17.13 3.71 23.01
N ASN A 803 17.57 3.77 24.27
CA ASN A 803 17.02 3.00 25.39
C ASN A 803 16.94 1.49 25.17
N ALA A 804 17.84 0.92 24.36
CA ALA A 804 17.83 -0.50 23.98
C ALA A 804 16.47 -0.93 23.40
N ARG A 805 15.92 -0.13 22.48
CA ARG A 805 14.66 -0.43 21.80
C ARG A 805 14.77 -0.13 20.32
N ASP A 806 14.03 -0.91 19.54
CA ASP A 806 13.83 -0.54 18.15
C ASP A 806 13.09 0.80 18.02
N ALA A 807 13.40 1.52 16.95
CA ALA A 807 12.62 2.66 16.48
C ALA A 807 11.18 2.27 16.14
N ARG A 808 10.27 3.24 16.28
CA ARG A 808 8.88 3.11 15.88
C ARG A 808 8.72 3.34 14.37
N ILE A 809 7.72 2.68 13.80
CA ILE A 809 7.32 2.81 12.40
C ILE A 809 5.80 3.09 12.25
N THR A 810 5.11 3.37 13.35
CA THR A 810 3.67 3.67 13.42
C THR A 810 3.42 5.17 13.65
N ASP A 811 2.16 5.59 13.56
CA ASP A 811 1.73 6.96 13.88
C ASP A 811 2.52 8.02 13.11
N SER A 812 3.04 9.06 13.77
CA SER A 812 3.87 10.09 13.12
C SER A 812 5.20 9.55 12.58
N ALA A 813 5.75 8.48 13.17
CA ALA A 813 6.99 7.83 12.71
C ALA A 813 6.82 7.21 11.31
N LYS A 814 5.58 6.92 10.92
CA LYS A 814 5.22 6.44 9.59
C LYS A 814 5.66 7.40 8.48
N ASN A 815 5.70 8.70 8.75
CA ASN A 815 6.01 9.72 7.75
C ASN A 815 7.51 9.80 7.38
N GLY A 816 8.38 9.09 8.08
CA GLY A 816 9.82 9.14 7.85
C GLY A 816 10.46 10.41 8.40
N GLY A 817 11.60 10.79 7.83
CA GLY A 817 12.36 11.96 8.25
C GLY A 817 12.22 13.18 7.34
N ASN A 818 12.82 14.28 7.79
CA ASN A 818 12.81 15.60 7.16
C ASN A 818 14.20 15.98 6.67
N ILE A 819 14.30 16.46 5.42
CA ILE A 819 15.56 16.96 4.89
C ILE A 819 15.80 18.43 5.25
N GLY A 820 16.90 18.67 5.95
CA GLY A 820 17.30 19.99 6.41
C GLY A 820 18.33 20.68 5.51
N MET A 821 19.08 19.93 4.68
CA MET A 821 20.11 20.49 3.80
C MET A 821 20.55 19.43 2.78
N PHE A 822 20.75 19.82 1.52
CA PHE A 822 21.41 18.99 0.50
C PHE A 822 22.22 19.88 -0.43
N VAL A 823 23.54 19.75 -0.39
CA VAL A 823 24.47 20.66 -1.06
C VAL A 823 25.59 19.88 -1.75
N MET A 824 25.81 20.26 -3.00
CA MET A 824 26.76 19.64 -3.92
C MET A 824 27.68 20.73 -4.48
N ASP A 825 28.95 20.77 -4.06
CA ASP A 825 29.91 21.78 -4.54
C ASP A 825 31.29 21.14 -4.79
N GLY A 826 31.58 20.81 -6.04
CA GLY A 826 32.85 20.17 -6.42
C GLY A 826 33.05 18.83 -5.69
N ASP A 827 34.17 18.69 -4.99
CA ASP A 827 34.54 17.51 -4.19
C ASP A 827 34.01 17.53 -2.74
N VAL A 828 33.17 18.51 -2.36
CA VAL A 828 32.55 18.61 -1.03
C VAL A 828 31.03 18.50 -1.18
N GLN A 829 30.46 17.51 -0.51
CA GLN A 829 29.02 17.22 -0.53
C GLN A 829 28.51 17.16 0.89
N VAL A 830 27.36 17.78 1.18
CA VAL A 830 26.79 17.81 2.52
C VAL A 830 25.30 17.52 2.47
N ILE A 831 24.86 16.60 3.32
CA ILE A 831 23.45 16.29 3.53
C ILE A 831 23.12 16.27 5.01
N ARG A 832 21.93 16.74 5.37
CA ARG A 832 21.39 16.64 6.73
C ARG A 832 19.91 16.30 6.72
N ALA A 833 19.52 15.31 7.51
CA ALA A 833 18.12 14.98 7.76
C ALA A 833 17.86 14.68 9.25
N SER A 834 16.61 14.72 9.65
CA SER A 834 16.16 14.40 11.01
C SER A 834 14.93 13.48 11.00
N GLN A 835 14.74 12.69 12.06
CA GLN A 835 13.63 11.75 12.20
C GLN A 835 13.26 11.57 13.68
N GLU A 836 12.89 12.67 14.34
CA GLU A 836 12.57 12.72 15.78
C GLU A 836 11.46 11.74 16.17
N ALA A 837 10.48 11.54 15.31
CA ALA A 837 9.35 10.64 15.57
C ALA A 837 9.74 9.16 15.70
N ALA A 838 11.00 8.78 15.41
CA ALA A 838 11.49 7.42 15.60
C ALA A 838 11.39 6.92 17.05
N TYR A 839 11.45 7.83 18.04
CA TYR A 839 11.36 7.54 19.47
C TYR A 839 10.51 8.60 20.19
N GLU A 840 9.63 8.21 21.11
CA GLU A 840 8.76 9.16 21.82
C GLU A 840 9.53 10.05 22.78
N GLU A 841 10.57 9.49 23.39
CA GLU A 841 11.40 10.15 24.41
C GLU A 841 12.48 11.08 23.83
N VAL A 842 12.51 11.29 22.51
CA VAL A 842 13.58 12.00 21.82
C VAL A 842 13.09 13.34 21.25
N ASN A 843 13.85 14.40 21.50
CA ASN A 843 13.59 15.75 20.98
C ASN A 843 14.51 16.13 19.81
N GLU A 844 15.59 15.39 19.60
CA GLU A 844 16.53 15.56 18.49
C GLU A 844 16.96 14.16 18.04
N TYR A 845 16.79 13.84 16.76
CA TYR A 845 17.34 12.64 16.15
C TYR A 845 17.75 13.02 14.73
N SER A 846 18.97 13.51 14.56
CA SER A 846 19.43 14.06 13.28
C SER A 846 20.83 13.56 12.90
N ARG A 847 21.07 13.48 11.60
CA ARG A 847 22.34 13.02 11.04
C ARG A 847 22.77 13.95 9.92
N GLU A 848 24.02 14.38 9.95
CA GLU A 848 24.66 15.18 8.92
C GLU A 848 25.90 14.46 8.39
N LEU A 849 25.96 14.28 7.08
CA LEU A 849 27.05 13.58 6.39
C LEU A 849 27.77 14.55 5.46
N TRP A 850 29.09 14.55 5.54
CA TRP A 850 29.97 15.23 4.61
C TRP A 850 30.71 14.17 3.79
N PHE A 851 30.64 14.21 2.47
CA PHE A 851 31.42 13.32 1.61
C PHE A 851 32.45 14.16 0.84
N VAL A 852 33.72 14.01 1.22
CA VAL A 852 34.81 14.93 0.87
C VAL A 852 35.90 14.19 0.09
N GLY A 853 36.34 14.76 -1.01
CA GLY A 853 37.48 14.25 -1.77
C GLY A 853 38.82 14.66 -1.21
N PHE A 854 39.82 13.79 -1.31
CA PHE A 854 41.19 14.17 -0.99
C PHE A 854 41.75 15.12 -2.04
N GLU A 855 42.46 16.16 -1.58
CA GLU A 855 43.12 17.12 -2.46
C GLU A 855 44.15 16.44 -3.37
N GLY A 856 44.01 16.60 -4.69
CA GLY A 856 44.93 16.05 -5.69
C GLY A 856 44.85 14.54 -5.91
N ALA A 857 43.89 13.84 -5.27
CA ALA A 857 43.67 12.41 -5.42
C ALA A 857 42.74 12.09 -6.61
N SER A 858 42.52 10.79 -6.86
CA SER A 858 41.52 10.36 -7.83
C SER A 858 40.11 10.83 -7.41
N ALA A 859 39.21 10.99 -8.39
CA ALA A 859 37.87 11.49 -8.14
C ALA A 859 37.03 10.57 -7.23
N ALA A 860 37.41 9.30 -7.05
CA ALA A 860 36.75 8.31 -6.21
C ALA A 860 37.28 8.27 -4.77
N GLU A 861 38.53 8.68 -4.53
CA GLU A 861 39.22 8.61 -3.22
C GLU A 861 38.85 9.77 -2.29
N GLY A 862 38.41 9.47 -1.07
CA GLY A 862 37.93 10.48 -0.13
C GLY A 862 37.52 9.89 1.20
N TYR A 863 36.78 10.68 1.98
CA TYR A 863 36.32 10.28 3.30
C TYR A 863 34.94 10.87 3.62
N THR A 864 34.29 10.28 4.62
CA THR A 864 33.00 10.75 5.14
C THR A 864 33.18 11.30 6.55
N ILE A 865 32.62 12.48 6.83
CA ILE A 865 32.39 12.94 8.20
C ILE A 865 30.91 12.70 8.53
N ASP A 866 30.65 11.94 9.59
CA ASP A 866 29.32 11.60 10.08
C ASP A 866 29.09 12.25 11.44
N LEU A 867 28.09 13.12 11.51
CA LEU A 867 27.68 13.85 12.70
C LEU A 867 26.26 13.40 13.08
N PHE A 868 26.16 12.53 14.07
CA PHE A 868 24.87 12.06 14.60
C PHE A 868 24.53 12.77 15.90
N ARG A 869 23.33 13.35 15.99
CA ARG A 869 22.86 14.10 17.15
C ARG A 869 21.61 13.45 17.71
N VAL A 870 21.60 13.21 19.01
CA VAL A 870 20.44 12.65 19.70
C VAL A 870 20.27 13.26 21.09
N SER A 871 19.05 13.67 21.44
CA SER A 871 18.74 14.22 22.77
C SER A 871 17.44 13.67 23.32
N GLY A 872 17.44 13.33 24.61
CA GLY A 872 16.38 12.55 25.26
C GLY A 872 16.82 11.11 25.49
N GLY A 873 16.05 10.30 26.23
CA GLY A 873 16.46 8.92 26.59
C GLY A 873 17.72 8.82 27.47
N ALA A 874 17.97 7.67 28.07
CA ALA A 874 19.06 7.47 29.05
C ALA A 874 20.23 6.62 28.52
N ARG A 875 20.07 5.99 27.35
CA ARG A 875 21.09 5.17 26.68
C ARG A 875 21.05 5.42 25.17
N HIS A 876 22.20 5.74 24.59
CA HIS A 876 22.39 5.93 23.14
C HIS A 876 23.46 4.98 22.63
N GLU A 877 23.17 4.26 21.55
CA GLU A 877 24.06 3.27 20.96
C GLU A 877 24.24 3.52 19.47
N TYR A 878 25.35 4.16 19.10
CA TYR A 878 25.74 4.32 17.70
C TYR A 878 26.33 3.00 17.19
N ALA A 879 25.78 2.47 16.10
CA ALA A 879 26.14 1.15 15.60
C ALA A 879 26.55 1.16 14.12
N LEU A 880 27.54 0.34 13.76
CA LEU A 880 27.94 0.04 12.38
C LEU A 880 28.12 -1.47 12.17
N ASN A 881 27.76 -1.93 10.98
CA ASN A 881 28.02 -3.26 10.44
C ASN A 881 29.34 -3.28 9.68
N GLY A 882 30.10 -4.37 9.76
CA GLY A 882 31.16 -4.68 8.79
C GLY A 882 30.61 -5.34 7.53
N GLU A 883 31.45 -5.53 6.51
CA GLU A 883 31.04 -6.15 5.24
C GLU A 883 30.33 -7.50 5.44
N ALA A 884 29.16 -7.63 4.82
CA ALA A 884 28.30 -8.81 4.91
C ALA A 884 28.55 -9.85 3.80
N ASP A 885 29.08 -9.42 2.65
CA ASP A 885 29.30 -10.25 1.46
C ASP A 885 30.59 -11.09 1.50
N GLY A 886 31.55 -10.70 2.35
CA GLY A 886 32.88 -11.29 2.47
C GLY A 886 33.27 -11.58 3.91
N GLU A 887 34.44 -12.20 4.09
CA GLU A 887 35.08 -12.34 5.40
C GLU A 887 35.67 -11.01 5.82
N SER A 888 35.25 -10.50 6.97
CA SER A 888 35.71 -9.20 7.47
C SER A 888 36.09 -9.25 8.94
N ALA A 889 37.06 -8.42 9.32
CA ALA A 889 37.59 -8.32 10.68
C ALA A 889 37.78 -6.86 11.09
N ILE A 890 37.69 -6.60 12.40
CA ILE A 890 37.92 -5.27 12.99
C ILE A 890 39.18 -5.29 13.82
N VAL A 891 40.01 -4.27 13.66
CA VAL A 891 41.17 -4.03 14.51
C VAL A 891 41.02 -2.66 15.18
N PRO A 892 40.71 -2.61 16.49
CA PRO A 892 40.72 -1.36 17.25
C PRO A 892 42.14 -0.95 17.65
N ASN A 893 42.40 0.35 17.80
CA ASN A 893 43.65 0.87 18.35
C ASN A 893 43.73 0.79 19.89
N ILE A 894 42.61 0.45 20.56
CA ILE A 894 42.51 0.29 22.00
C ILE A 894 42.48 -1.18 22.42
N GLY A 895 43.03 -1.48 23.60
CA GLY A 895 42.97 -2.81 24.19
C GLY A 895 41.54 -3.17 24.61
N MET A 896 41.04 -4.31 24.13
CA MET A 896 39.69 -4.80 24.40
C MET A 896 39.70 -5.92 25.45
N SER A 897 38.67 -5.97 26.29
CA SER A 897 38.42 -7.03 27.27
C SER A 897 37.19 -7.85 26.88
N ASP A 898 37.12 -9.12 27.26
CA ASP A 898 35.92 -9.93 27.02
C ASP A 898 34.75 -9.39 27.86
N TYR A 899 33.61 -9.15 27.22
CA TYR A 899 32.37 -8.73 27.88
C TYR A 899 31.49 -9.95 28.19
N GLY A 900 31.34 -10.85 27.22
CA GLY A 900 30.51 -12.03 27.36
C GLY A 900 30.14 -12.69 26.03
N PRO A 901 29.38 -13.79 26.07
CA PRO A 901 28.94 -14.49 24.87
C PRO A 901 28.00 -13.67 23.99
N TYR A 902 27.27 -12.71 24.59
CA TYR A 902 26.30 -11.83 23.95
C TYR A 902 26.42 -10.38 24.47
N LEU A 903 25.75 -9.42 23.82
CA LEU A 903 25.66 -8.01 24.30
C LEU A 903 24.63 -7.86 25.44
N LEU A 904 24.58 -8.83 26.34
CA LEU A 904 23.62 -8.88 27.43
C LEU A 904 24.31 -8.61 28.76
N GLU A 905 23.57 -7.97 29.66
CA GLU A 905 24.00 -7.81 31.04
C GLU A 905 23.69 -9.11 31.81
N GLY A 906 24.65 -9.59 32.62
CA GLY A 906 24.49 -10.84 33.35
C GLY A 906 24.54 -12.09 32.46
N GLN A 907 23.80 -13.13 32.84
CA GLN A 907 23.72 -14.41 32.13
C GLN A 907 22.28 -14.95 32.11
N PRO A 908 21.33 -14.22 31.50
CA PRO A 908 19.96 -14.72 31.37
C PRO A 908 19.91 -15.92 30.42
N GLU A 909 18.83 -16.70 30.52
CA GLU A 909 18.55 -17.76 29.54
C GLU A 909 18.18 -17.12 28.19
N ILE A 910 18.72 -17.66 27.10
CA ILE A 910 18.48 -17.16 25.74
C ILE A 910 17.34 -17.94 25.09
N ILE A 911 16.37 -17.21 24.55
CA ILE A 911 15.27 -17.75 23.76
C ILE A 911 15.61 -17.50 22.29
N HIS A 912 15.95 -18.56 21.55
CA HIS A 912 16.28 -18.46 20.13
C HIS A 912 15.03 -18.44 19.23
N PRO A 913 15.02 -17.64 18.16
CA PRO A 913 13.93 -17.66 17.18
C PRO A 913 13.92 -18.98 16.41
N LYS A 914 12.73 -19.53 16.14
CA LYS A 914 12.57 -20.80 15.41
C LYS A 914 12.03 -20.60 13.99
N GLN A 915 11.37 -19.47 13.73
CA GLN A 915 10.76 -19.09 12.46
C GLN A 915 10.88 -17.57 12.24
N GLU A 916 10.54 -17.12 11.03
CA GLU A 916 10.66 -15.72 10.56
C GLU A 916 9.98 -14.69 11.48
N THR A 917 8.86 -15.04 12.11
CA THR A 917 8.08 -14.12 12.96
C THR A 917 8.52 -14.08 14.43
N ASP A 918 9.50 -14.90 14.82
CA ASP A 918 9.94 -15.00 16.21
C ASP A 918 11.06 -13.98 16.47
N TYR A 919 10.91 -13.17 17.51
CA TYR A 919 11.93 -12.21 17.93
C TYR A 919 13.11 -12.87 18.67
N GLY A 920 12.87 -14.04 19.29
CA GLY A 920 13.73 -14.53 20.36
C GLY A 920 13.61 -13.67 21.62
N GLY A 921 14.62 -13.70 22.49
CA GLY A 921 14.65 -12.86 23.70
C GLY A 921 15.46 -13.47 24.84
N THR A 922 15.22 -12.98 26.05
CA THR A 922 15.88 -13.44 27.27
C THR A 922 14.88 -13.64 28.41
N SER A 923 15.25 -14.48 29.41
CA SER A 923 14.41 -14.75 30.59
C SER A 923 14.07 -13.51 31.44
N ASP A 924 14.83 -12.43 31.29
CA ASP A 924 14.69 -11.16 32.02
C ASP A 924 14.23 -10.00 31.11
N ASN A 925 13.77 -10.29 29.89
CA ASN A 925 13.22 -9.32 28.93
C ASN A 925 14.19 -8.18 28.56
N GLN A 926 15.49 -8.47 28.45
CA GLN A 926 16.43 -7.56 27.80
C GLN A 926 16.11 -7.41 26.31
N TYR A 927 16.65 -6.36 25.69
CA TYR A 927 16.42 -6.09 24.27
C TYR A 927 16.84 -7.27 23.39
N TYR A 928 15.87 -7.86 22.69
CA TYR A 928 16.04 -9.11 21.95
C TYR A 928 17.18 -9.03 20.91
N ALA A 929 17.44 -7.86 20.31
CA ALA A 929 18.48 -7.69 19.31
C ALA A 929 19.90 -7.94 19.87
N TYR A 930 20.11 -7.74 21.18
CA TYR A 930 21.37 -8.04 21.84
C TYR A 930 21.73 -9.53 21.80
N THR A 931 20.76 -10.43 21.66
CA THR A 931 20.99 -11.89 21.54
C THR A 931 21.63 -12.28 20.19
N PHE A 932 21.61 -11.41 19.19
CA PHE A 932 22.23 -11.67 17.89
C PHE A 932 23.69 -11.21 17.82
N VAL A 933 24.12 -10.31 18.72
CA VAL A 933 25.49 -9.82 18.79
C VAL A 933 26.29 -10.73 19.71
N LYS A 934 27.12 -11.60 19.12
CA LYS A 934 27.87 -12.66 19.79
C LYS A 934 29.34 -12.29 20.01
N GLN A 935 30.02 -13.05 20.87
CA GLN A 935 31.48 -12.96 21.08
C GLN A 935 31.92 -11.53 21.43
N VAL A 936 31.25 -10.93 22.40
CA VAL A 936 31.33 -9.49 22.64
C VAL A 936 32.57 -9.16 23.46
N LYS A 937 33.32 -8.19 22.97
CA LYS A 937 34.43 -7.53 23.66
C LYS A 937 34.06 -6.08 23.94
N THR A 938 34.64 -5.50 24.98
CA THR A 938 34.38 -4.13 25.42
C THR A 938 35.64 -3.40 25.86
N ALA A 939 35.65 -2.08 25.70
CA ALA A 939 36.63 -1.18 26.30
C ALA A 939 35.96 0.13 26.73
N PRO A 940 36.38 0.74 27.86
CA PRO A 940 36.00 2.11 28.16
C PRO A 940 36.68 3.07 27.18
N LEU A 941 35.98 4.15 26.80
CA LEU A 941 36.51 5.18 25.91
C LEU A 941 36.94 6.40 26.73
N GLN A 942 38.23 6.47 27.04
CA GLN A 942 38.80 7.64 27.70
C GLN A 942 38.75 8.84 26.75
N ASP A 943 38.23 9.97 27.23
CA ASP A 943 37.98 11.19 26.44
C ASP A 943 37.05 11.00 25.22
N GLY A 944 36.37 9.85 25.13
CA GLY A 944 35.43 9.54 24.07
C GLY A 944 36.05 9.21 22.70
N VAL A 945 37.37 9.18 22.56
CA VAL A 945 38.08 9.00 21.27
C VAL A 945 38.51 7.54 21.07
N TYR A 946 38.45 7.05 19.83
CA TYR A 946 39.00 5.75 19.41
C TYR A 946 39.19 5.67 17.90
N ASP A 947 40.00 4.71 17.44
CA ASP A 947 40.09 4.37 16.03
C ASP A 947 39.88 2.87 15.79
N MET A 948 39.33 2.53 14.64
CA MET A 948 39.15 1.15 14.21
C MET A 948 39.45 0.99 12.72
N SER A 949 39.84 -0.21 12.32
CA SER A 949 40.03 -0.58 10.93
C SER A 949 39.24 -1.84 10.59
N LEU A 950 38.35 -1.73 9.61
CA LEU A 950 37.74 -2.87 8.92
C LEU A 950 38.71 -3.35 7.85
N ILE A 951 38.91 -4.66 7.79
CA ILE A 951 39.64 -5.33 6.71
C ILE A 951 38.69 -6.36 6.10
N SER A 952 38.55 -6.35 4.78
CA SER A 952 37.71 -7.28 4.05
C SER A 952 38.49 -8.20 3.11
N SER A 953 37.99 -9.42 2.94
CA SER A 953 38.46 -10.41 1.98
C SER A 953 37.32 -11.30 1.46
N ASP A 954 37.52 -11.99 0.36
CA ASP A 954 36.63 -13.08 -0.11
C ASP A 954 37.03 -14.47 0.43
N GLY A 955 37.89 -14.50 1.46
CA GLY A 955 38.49 -15.71 2.00
C GLY A 955 39.76 -16.18 1.26
N GLN A 956 40.06 -15.63 0.08
CA GLN A 956 41.29 -15.92 -0.68
C GLN A 956 42.13 -14.66 -0.94
N THR A 957 41.47 -13.54 -1.18
CA THR A 957 42.07 -12.26 -1.58
C THR A 957 41.49 -11.12 -0.75
N ALA A 958 42.34 -10.18 -0.37
CA ALA A 958 41.90 -8.93 0.24
C ALA A 958 41.11 -8.11 -0.78
N ARG A 959 40.08 -7.40 -0.33
CA ARG A 959 39.19 -6.59 -1.18
C ARG A 959 39.38 -5.09 -0.96
N ALA A 960 39.02 -4.65 0.23
CA ALA A 960 39.00 -3.24 0.61
C ALA A 960 39.08 -3.13 2.14
N GLY A 961 39.26 -1.90 2.63
CA GLY A 961 39.23 -1.60 4.05
C GLY A 961 38.56 -0.27 4.34
N LEU A 962 38.25 -0.07 5.62
CA LEU A 962 37.66 1.15 6.15
C LEU A 962 38.37 1.56 7.43
N LYS A 963 38.98 2.74 7.46
CA LYS A 963 39.53 3.35 8.67
C LYS A 963 38.48 4.29 9.25
N VAL A 964 38.17 4.12 10.53
CA VAL A 964 37.21 4.96 11.24
C VAL A 964 37.90 5.61 12.44
N PHE A 965 37.79 6.92 12.53
CA PHE A 965 38.13 7.72 13.71
C PHE A 965 36.81 8.13 14.37
N GLY A 966 36.64 7.86 15.65
CA GLY A 966 35.39 8.13 16.36
C GLY A 966 35.59 9.01 17.59
N TYR A 967 34.62 9.88 17.83
CA TYR A 967 34.47 10.68 19.04
C TYR A 967 33.04 10.59 19.54
N ALA A 968 32.88 10.09 20.77
CA ALA A 968 31.59 9.81 21.39
C ALA A 968 31.12 10.91 22.36
N GLY A 969 31.75 12.09 22.35
CA GLY A 969 31.49 13.13 23.36
C GLY A 969 32.14 12.82 24.71
N THR A 970 31.81 13.63 25.71
CA THR A 970 32.29 13.43 27.10
C THR A 970 31.33 12.53 27.89
N GLY A 971 31.83 11.85 28.93
CA GLY A 971 31.02 11.04 29.83
C GLY A 971 31.40 9.56 29.85
N ASN A 972 30.46 8.73 30.31
CA ASN A 972 30.65 7.29 30.50
C ASN A 972 30.41 6.54 29.18
N ASN A 973 31.45 6.49 28.35
CA ASN A 973 31.39 5.94 27.01
C ASN A 973 32.09 4.58 26.94
N ARG A 974 31.50 3.63 26.20
CA ARG A 974 32.07 2.30 26.00
C ARG A 974 31.98 1.88 24.54
N LEU A 975 33.07 1.29 24.05
CA LEU A 975 33.08 0.57 22.78
C LEU A 975 32.76 -0.90 23.04
N PHE A 976 31.94 -1.47 22.16
CA PHE A 976 31.67 -2.89 22.07
C PHE A 976 31.97 -3.38 20.65
N LEU A 977 32.64 -4.51 20.55
CA LEU A 977 32.87 -5.23 19.30
C LEU A 977 32.31 -6.64 19.44
N GLY A 978 31.49 -7.06 18.48
CA GLY A 978 30.91 -8.40 18.44
C GLY A 978 30.80 -8.93 17.02
N ARG A 979 30.13 -10.08 16.88
CA ARG A 979 29.83 -10.73 15.60
C ARG A 979 28.33 -10.94 15.48
N ALA A 980 27.73 -10.53 14.38
CA ALA A 980 26.28 -10.62 14.17
C ALA A 980 25.96 -11.28 12.82
N PRO A 981 24.78 -11.90 12.63
CA PRO A 981 24.44 -12.55 11.37
C PRO A 981 24.58 -11.63 10.15
N SER A 982 25.27 -12.09 9.11
CA SER A 982 25.51 -11.32 7.88
C SER A 982 24.55 -11.65 6.73
N LEU A 983 23.79 -12.74 6.86
CA LEU A 983 22.93 -13.28 5.81
C LEU A 983 23.67 -13.59 4.49
N ARG A 984 25.01 -13.74 4.53
CA ARG A 984 25.87 -13.87 3.35
C ARG A 984 25.37 -14.89 2.32
N SER A 985 24.88 -16.04 2.76
CA SER A 985 24.33 -17.07 1.86
C SER A 985 23.21 -16.53 0.98
N THR A 986 22.23 -15.82 1.55
CA THR A 986 21.14 -15.18 0.79
C THR A 986 21.72 -14.18 -0.20
N ARG A 987 22.68 -13.35 0.24
CA ARG A 987 23.30 -12.27 -0.58
C ARG A 987 24.10 -12.79 -1.77
N LEU A 988 24.68 -13.99 -1.67
CA LEU A 988 25.54 -14.59 -2.72
C LEU A 988 24.82 -15.64 -3.57
N ASN A 989 23.94 -16.44 -2.97
CA ASN A 989 23.33 -17.62 -3.59
C ASN A 989 21.83 -17.45 -3.90
N GLY A 990 21.26 -16.27 -3.68
CA GLY A 990 19.84 -16.02 -3.96
C GLY A 990 18.90 -16.74 -2.98
N LEU A 991 17.68 -17.01 -3.44
CA LEU A 991 16.65 -17.71 -2.66
C LEU A 991 17.06 -19.13 -2.24
N ASP A 992 18.00 -19.77 -2.95
CA ASP A 992 18.56 -21.06 -2.52
C ASP A 992 19.39 -20.94 -1.23
N GLY A 993 20.02 -19.78 -1.02
CA GLY A 993 20.73 -19.43 0.21
C GLY A 993 19.82 -18.93 1.34
N ASP A 994 18.56 -18.64 1.07
CA ASP A 994 17.60 -18.06 2.04
C ASP A 994 16.90 -19.14 2.89
N ARG A 995 17.73 -19.93 3.59
CA ARG A 995 17.27 -21.07 4.41
C ARG A 995 17.94 -21.05 5.78
N ASN A 996 17.22 -21.53 6.81
CA ASN A 996 17.71 -21.51 8.21
C ASN A 996 19.06 -22.23 8.39
N SER A 997 19.32 -23.30 7.66
CA SER A 997 20.60 -24.04 7.70
C SER A 997 21.78 -23.25 7.13
N GLU A 998 21.51 -22.32 6.22
CA GLU A 998 22.51 -21.46 5.60
C GLU A 998 22.74 -20.17 6.40
N ALA A 999 21.66 -19.61 6.97
CA ALA A 999 21.68 -18.33 7.70
C ALA A 999 22.69 -18.31 8.87
N VAL A 1000 22.92 -19.47 9.52
CA VAL A 1000 23.78 -19.60 10.71
C VAL A 1000 25.26 -19.74 10.41
N LYS A 1001 25.64 -19.91 9.13
CA LYS A 1001 27.04 -20.23 8.76
C LYS A 1001 27.95 -19.02 8.77
N TYR A 1002 27.38 -17.83 8.59
CA TYR A 1002 28.13 -16.61 8.36
C TYR A 1002 27.64 -15.46 9.24
N ASP A 1003 28.60 -14.71 9.73
CA ASP A 1003 28.45 -13.52 10.54
C ASP A 1003 29.42 -12.44 10.05
N MET A 1004 29.16 -11.21 10.46
CA MET A 1004 29.97 -10.03 10.19
C MET A 1004 30.32 -9.35 11.51
N PRO A 1005 31.41 -8.58 11.55
CA PRO A 1005 31.72 -7.76 12.72
C PRO A 1005 30.64 -6.68 12.97
N LYS A 1006 30.34 -6.42 14.25
CA LYS A 1006 29.41 -5.37 14.69
C LYS A 1006 30.11 -4.43 15.67
N TRP A 1007 29.94 -3.14 15.43
CA TRP A 1007 30.62 -2.04 16.10
C TRP A 1007 29.57 -1.24 16.84
N ILE A 1008 29.70 -1.07 18.16
CA ILE A 1008 28.70 -0.34 18.95
C ILE A 1008 29.40 0.58 19.94
N VAL A 1009 29.08 1.86 19.89
CA VAL A 1009 29.49 2.84 20.90
C VAL A 1009 28.29 3.20 21.75
N ARG A 1010 28.36 2.85 23.02
CA ARG A 1010 27.31 3.13 24.00
C ARG A 1010 27.68 4.34 24.85
N ARG A 1011 26.77 5.29 24.92
CA ARG A 1011 26.69 6.30 25.98
C ARG A 1011 25.52 5.93 26.89
N GLU A 1012 25.73 6.06 28.19
CA GLU A 1012 24.73 5.65 29.17
C GLU A 1012 24.80 6.51 30.42
N SER A 1013 23.63 7.01 30.87
CA SER A 1013 23.49 7.69 32.15
C SER A 1013 23.39 6.66 33.29
N ARG A 1014 24.25 6.80 34.30
CA ARG A 1014 24.18 5.97 35.52
C ARG A 1014 23.01 6.32 36.43
N GLU A 1015 22.49 7.54 36.31
CA GLU A 1015 21.39 8.06 37.13
C GLU A 1015 20.05 7.99 36.40
N GLY A 1016 20.02 7.47 35.17
CA GLY A 1016 18.82 7.42 34.33
C GLY A 1016 18.40 8.80 33.77
N THR A 1017 19.27 9.81 33.88
CA THR A 1017 19.02 11.14 33.32
C THR A 1017 19.05 11.12 31.80
N GLU A 1018 18.30 12.04 31.20
CA GLU A 1018 18.33 12.23 29.74
C GLU A 1018 19.75 12.58 29.28
N LEU A 1019 20.16 11.93 28.18
CA LEU A 1019 21.41 12.20 27.52
C LEU A 1019 21.21 13.24 26.44
N ASP A 1020 22.23 14.07 26.27
CA ASP A 1020 22.43 14.84 25.06
C ASP A 1020 23.71 14.34 24.41
N SER A 1021 23.63 13.87 23.17
CA SER A 1021 24.74 13.20 22.52
C SER A 1021 25.01 13.70 21.12
N GLN A 1022 26.30 13.93 20.87
CA GLN A 1022 26.85 14.13 19.54
C GLN A 1022 27.91 13.05 19.30
N PHE A 1023 27.67 12.19 18.31
CA PHE A 1023 28.65 11.25 17.79
C PHE A 1023 29.30 11.85 16.54
N VAL A 1024 30.62 11.82 16.49
CA VAL A 1024 31.41 12.31 15.36
C VAL A 1024 32.30 11.18 14.87
N HIS A 1025 32.16 10.83 13.59
CA HIS A 1025 32.99 9.80 12.97
C HIS A 1025 33.58 10.30 11.66
N VAL A 1026 34.83 9.93 11.40
CA VAL A 1026 35.48 10.16 10.10
C VAL A 1026 35.85 8.81 9.52
N MET A 1027 35.35 8.51 8.34
CA MET A 1027 35.45 7.20 7.69
C MET A 1027 36.20 7.32 6.36
N GLU A 1028 37.32 6.63 6.24
CA GLU A 1028 38.18 6.61 5.05
C GLU A 1028 38.23 5.18 4.48
N SER A 1029 37.72 5.00 3.27
CA SER A 1029 37.85 3.75 2.54
C SER A 1029 39.19 3.69 1.81
N TYR A 1030 39.72 2.48 1.63
CA TYR A 1030 40.96 2.25 0.90
C TYR A 1030 40.93 0.87 0.22
N THR A 1031 41.64 0.76 -0.91
CA THR A 1031 41.79 -0.48 -1.68
C THR A 1031 42.58 -1.54 -0.92
N ALA A 1032 42.50 -2.81 -1.37
CA ALA A 1032 43.30 -3.91 -0.82
C ALA A 1032 44.82 -3.65 -0.81
N GLU A 1033 45.37 -3.03 -1.88
CA GLU A 1033 46.79 -2.70 -1.96
C GLU A 1033 47.13 -1.33 -1.32
N GLY A 1034 46.11 -0.56 -0.96
CA GLY A 1034 46.23 0.78 -0.40
C GLY A 1034 46.45 0.79 1.12
N SER A 1035 46.59 1.99 1.66
CA SER A 1035 46.60 2.22 3.11
C SER A 1035 45.91 3.55 3.40
N PRO A 1036 45.25 3.70 4.56
CA PRO A 1036 44.64 4.96 4.94
C PRO A 1036 45.70 6.07 5.04
N ILE A 1037 45.39 7.24 4.46
CA ILE A 1037 46.25 8.42 4.39
C ILE A 1037 45.89 9.49 5.42
N ILE A 1038 44.71 9.42 6.04
CA ILE A 1038 44.37 10.32 7.16
C ILE A 1038 45.30 10.01 8.33
N GLY A 1039 46.16 10.98 8.64
CA GLY A 1039 47.10 10.89 9.75
C GLY A 1039 46.50 11.33 11.08
N ARG A 1040 45.50 12.23 11.06
CA ARG A 1040 44.92 12.81 12.27
C ARG A 1040 43.51 13.35 12.04
N VAL A 1041 42.64 13.12 13.02
CA VAL A 1041 41.31 13.74 13.14
C VAL A 1041 41.21 14.43 14.50
N GLU A 1042 40.71 15.66 14.52
CA GLU A 1042 40.49 16.44 15.74
C GLU A 1042 39.06 16.99 15.76
N VAL A 1043 38.33 16.72 16.85
CA VAL A 1043 37.06 17.40 17.14
C VAL A 1043 37.38 18.66 17.94
N LEU A 1044 37.46 19.79 17.23
CA LEU A 1044 37.86 21.09 17.77
C LEU A 1044 36.75 21.73 18.60
N LEU A 1045 35.49 21.42 18.26
CA LEU A 1045 34.31 21.78 19.03
C LEU A 1045 33.25 20.69 18.85
N SER A 1046 32.60 20.32 19.95
CA SER A 1046 31.35 19.56 19.96
C SER A 1046 30.49 20.12 21.08
N ASP A 1047 29.55 21.00 20.71
CA ASP A 1047 28.63 21.63 21.66
C ASP A 1047 27.28 20.91 21.57
N GLU A 1048 27.03 20.06 22.57
CA GLU A 1048 25.80 19.28 22.69
C GLU A 1048 24.58 20.21 22.86
N THR A 1049 24.70 21.38 23.50
CA THR A 1049 23.57 22.29 23.71
C THR A 1049 23.15 22.98 22.42
N THR A 1050 24.10 23.59 21.71
CA THR A 1050 23.82 24.33 20.47
C THR A 1050 23.78 23.43 19.24
N LYS A 1051 24.15 22.16 19.39
CA LYS A 1051 24.32 21.16 18.31
C LYS A 1051 25.44 21.52 17.33
N GLN A 1052 26.30 22.47 17.67
CA GLN A 1052 27.41 22.89 16.82
C GLN A 1052 28.57 21.91 16.89
N ALA A 1053 29.29 21.75 15.78
CA ALA A 1053 30.49 20.91 15.71
C ALA A 1053 31.53 21.50 14.75
N VAL A 1054 32.82 21.33 15.08
CA VAL A 1054 33.95 21.64 14.21
C VAL A 1054 34.93 20.49 14.21
N VAL A 1055 35.21 19.93 13.03
CA VAL A 1055 36.07 18.76 12.84
C VAL A 1055 37.21 19.11 11.88
N ALA A 1056 38.45 18.85 12.29
CA ALA A 1056 39.64 18.94 11.45
C ALA A 1056 40.10 17.54 11.02
N VAL A 1057 40.38 17.36 9.74
CA VAL A 1057 40.91 16.13 9.15
C VAL A 1057 42.21 16.45 8.44
N SER A 1058 43.31 15.81 8.84
CA SER A 1058 44.65 16.08 8.29
C SER A 1058 45.24 14.85 7.59
N TYR A 1059 45.72 15.05 6.37
CA TYR A 1059 46.38 14.05 5.53
C TYR A 1059 47.51 14.71 4.73
N GLY A 1060 48.71 14.13 4.78
CA GLY A 1060 49.90 14.75 4.19
C GLY A 1060 50.14 16.17 4.71
N ASN A 1061 50.12 17.15 3.81
CA ASN A 1061 50.28 18.58 4.09
C ASN A 1061 48.95 19.36 4.05
N VAL A 1062 47.82 18.66 4.01
CA VAL A 1062 46.46 19.22 3.92
C VAL A 1062 45.72 19.04 5.24
N THR A 1063 44.98 20.06 5.63
CA THR A 1063 44.02 20.03 6.73
C THR A 1063 42.69 20.59 6.25
N ASP A 1064 41.65 19.78 6.32
CA ASP A 1064 40.28 20.13 6.01
C ASP A 1064 39.50 20.40 7.31
N ILE A 1065 38.84 21.55 7.41
CA ILE A 1065 38.02 21.97 8.55
C ILE A 1065 36.55 21.97 8.11
N ALA A 1066 35.73 21.13 8.72
CA ALA A 1066 34.28 21.13 8.55
C ALA A 1066 33.61 21.77 9.78
N MET A 1067 32.77 22.79 9.54
CA MET A 1067 32.03 23.53 10.56
C MET A 1067 30.54 23.31 10.35
N SER A 1068 29.82 22.87 11.38
CA SER A 1068 28.40 22.54 11.34
C SER A 1068 27.64 23.34 12.42
N SER A 1069 26.66 24.13 11.99
CA SER A 1069 25.78 24.92 12.87
C SER A 1069 24.32 24.75 12.43
N PRO A 1070 23.69 23.60 12.74
CA PRO A 1070 22.42 23.19 12.13
C PRO A 1070 21.24 24.11 12.46
N ARG A 1071 21.31 24.79 13.60
CA ARG A 1071 20.26 25.69 14.12
C ARG A 1071 20.53 27.17 13.83
N TYR A 1072 21.47 27.49 12.95
CA TYR A 1072 21.76 28.89 12.61
C TYR A 1072 20.57 29.56 11.93
N ASP A 1073 20.06 30.62 12.58
CA ASP A 1073 18.87 31.40 12.19
C ASP A 1073 19.19 32.91 12.06
N GLY A 1074 20.47 33.27 11.96
CA GLY A 1074 20.94 34.66 12.02
C GLY A 1074 21.44 35.09 13.41
N GLY A 1075 21.43 34.19 14.40
CA GLY A 1075 21.97 34.40 15.75
C GLY A 1075 23.51 34.45 15.85
N GLN A 1076 24.05 34.02 16.99
CA GLN A 1076 25.48 34.10 17.28
C GLN A 1076 26.34 33.25 16.32
N PRO A 1077 27.50 33.77 15.84
CA PRO A 1077 28.41 33.00 15.01
C PRO A 1077 28.97 31.78 15.74
N LEU A 1078 29.14 30.67 15.01
CA LEU A 1078 29.97 29.54 15.44
C LEU A 1078 31.44 29.97 15.38
N ARG A 1079 32.15 29.88 16.51
CA ARG A 1079 33.59 30.21 16.61
C ARG A 1079 34.38 29.02 17.13
N ALA A 1080 35.47 28.70 16.46
CA ALA A 1080 36.49 27.77 16.96
C ALA A 1080 37.87 28.32 16.59
N GLY A 1081 38.63 28.81 17.57
CA GLY A 1081 39.92 29.44 17.32
C GLY A 1081 39.83 30.60 16.33
N GLU A 1082 40.54 30.47 15.20
CA GLU A 1082 40.64 31.44 14.11
C GLU A 1082 39.53 31.30 13.04
N TRP A 1083 38.63 30.33 13.20
CA TRP A 1083 37.53 30.07 12.27
C TRP A 1083 36.22 30.59 12.82
N GLU A 1084 35.45 31.27 11.96
CA GLU A 1084 34.16 31.84 12.30
C GLU A 1084 33.15 31.59 11.19
N LEU A 1085 31.97 31.05 11.55
CA LEU A 1085 30.87 30.76 10.65
C LEU A 1085 29.58 31.48 11.11
N GLU A 1086 29.04 32.30 10.22
CA GLU A 1086 27.67 32.84 10.26
C GLU A 1086 26.87 32.17 9.14
N GLY A 1087 26.44 30.93 9.39
CA GLY A 1087 25.77 30.08 8.41
C GLY A 1087 25.49 28.69 8.95
N LYS A 1088 24.83 27.85 8.16
CA LYS A 1088 24.50 26.47 8.52
C LYS A 1088 25.71 25.53 8.47
N SER A 1089 26.57 25.71 7.48
CA SER A 1089 27.82 24.95 7.39
C SER A 1089 28.92 25.71 6.66
N GLY A 1090 30.16 25.37 7.00
CA GLY A 1090 31.37 25.94 6.42
C GLY A 1090 32.43 24.87 6.21
N PHE A 1091 33.16 24.95 5.11
CA PHE A 1091 34.32 24.08 4.84
C PHE A 1091 35.53 24.92 4.47
N ILE A 1092 36.69 24.58 5.03
CA ILE A 1092 37.95 25.26 4.77
C ILE A 1092 39.02 24.20 4.50
N ARG A 1093 39.68 24.27 3.34
CA ARG A 1093 40.86 23.45 3.03
C ARG A 1093 42.11 24.29 3.17
N ILE A 1094 43.06 23.81 3.97
CA ILE A 1094 44.36 24.43 4.21
C ILE A 1094 45.43 23.49 3.67
N GLU A 1095 46.33 23.99 2.84
CA GLU A 1095 47.47 23.22 2.30
C GLU A 1095 48.75 23.99 2.60
N ASN A 1096 49.75 23.33 3.21
CA ASN A 1096 50.99 23.96 3.66
C ASN A 1096 50.74 25.20 4.55
N GLY A 1097 49.73 25.15 5.42
CA GLY A 1097 49.36 26.26 6.31
C GLY A 1097 48.67 27.45 5.63
N ARG A 1098 48.35 27.38 4.33
CA ARG A 1098 47.64 28.44 3.59
C ARG A 1098 46.24 27.98 3.21
N VAL A 1099 45.25 28.86 3.34
CA VAL A 1099 43.87 28.58 2.89
C VAL A 1099 43.86 28.41 1.37
N ARG A 1100 43.37 27.27 0.89
CA ARG A 1100 43.23 26.92 -0.53
C ARG A 1100 41.81 26.99 -1.00
N ARG A 1101 40.87 26.59 -0.15
CA ARG A 1101 39.45 26.62 -0.47
C ARG A 1101 38.64 27.01 0.74
N MET A 1102 37.58 27.77 0.50
CA MET A 1102 36.53 28.01 1.48
C MET A 1102 35.18 27.79 0.79
N MET A 1103 34.22 27.24 1.52
CA MET A 1103 32.83 27.05 1.09
C MET A 1103 31.91 27.41 2.24
N LEU A 1104 31.01 28.38 2.00
CA LEU A 1104 29.97 28.84 2.92
C LEU A 1104 28.61 28.38 2.41
N THR A 1105 27.81 27.79 3.30
CA THR A 1105 26.47 27.28 2.98
C THR A 1105 25.41 27.87 3.91
N GLY A 1106 24.30 28.34 3.34
CA GLY A 1106 23.11 28.79 4.08
C GLY A 1106 23.45 29.87 5.10
N GLY A 1107 24.21 30.88 4.69
CA GLY A 1107 24.81 31.86 5.59
C GLY A 1107 25.38 33.10 4.89
N VAL A 1108 25.90 34.02 5.70
CA VAL A 1108 26.36 35.35 5.25
C VAL A 1108 27.87 35.55 5.39
N ARG A 1109 28.55 34.78 6.26
CA ARG A 1109 30.00 34.93 6.44
C ARG A 1109 30.69 33.62 6.84
N LEU A 1110 31.85 33.36 6.24
CA LEU A 1110 32.83 32.37 6.69
C LEU A 1110 34.21 33.04 6.71
N ALA A 1111 34.90 33.01 7.85
CA ALA A 1111 36.23 33.62 7.99
C ALA A 1111 37.26 32.59 8.49
N ALA A 1112 38.46 32.64 7.90
CA ALA A 1112 39.60 31.80 8.26
C ALA A 1112 40.92 32.47 7.84
N ASN A 1113 41.87 32.61 8.76
CA ASN A 1113 43.26 33.03 8.49
C ASN A 1113 43.39 34.29 7.63
N GLY A 1114 42.60 35.31 7.97
CA GLY A 1114 42.58 36.61 7.27
C GLY A 1114 41.78 36.62 5.96
N HIS A 1115 41.28 35.47 5.51
CA HIS A 1115 40.34 35.36 4.39
C HIS A 1115 38.89 35.38 4.90
N THR A 1116 38.01 36.05 4.16
CA THR A 1116 36.58 36.09 4.45
C THR A 1116 35.78 35.86 3.19
N LEU A 1117 34.84 34.92 3.24
CA LEU A 1117 33.77 34.75 2.27
C LEU A 1117 32.50 35.44 2.75
N HIS A 1118 31.83 36.14 1.84
CA HIS A 1118 30.54 36.77 2.08
C HIS A 1118 29.44 36.11 1.23
N GLY A 1119 28.29 35.87 1.84
CA GLY A 1119 27.10 35.33 1.18
C GLY A 1119 25.87 36.20 1.41
N GLY A 1120 24.86 36.01 0.57
CA GLY A 1120 23.56 36.70 0.69
C GLY A 1120 22.59 36.06 1.69
N GLY A 1121 22.96 34.92 2.31
CA GLY A 1121 22.03 34.10 3.10
C GLY A 1121 21.09 33.25 2.23
N PRO A 1122 20.30 32.35 2.86
CA PRO A 1122 19.33 31.53 2.15
C PRO A 1122 18.19 32.38 1.59
N ILE A 1123 17.71 32.03 0.40
CA ILE A 1123 16.51 32.63 -0.19
C ILE A 1123 15.30 31.82 0.27
N THR A 1124 14.31 32.48 0.86
CA THR A 1124 13.07 31.84 1.33
C THR A 1124 11.84 32.61 0.86
N GLY A 1125 10.71 31.92 0.74
CA GLY A 1125 9.44 32.56 0.42
C GLY A 1125 8.29 31.56 0.30
N PRO A 1126 7.06 32.03 0.08
CA PRO A 1126 5.92 31.16 -0.19
C PRO A 1126 5.97 30.62 -1.62
N ILE A 1127 5.45 29.40 -1.80
CA ILE A 1127 5.11 28.85 -3.11
C ILE A 1127 3.69 29.33 -3.43
N LEU A 1128 3.51 29.93 -4.61
CA LEU A 1128 2.26 30.53 -5.06
C LEU A 1128 1.41 29.56 -5.88
N ASP A 1129 2.06 28.72 -6.69
CA ASP A 1129 1.41 27.68 -7.50
C ASP A 1129 2.42 26.59 -7.90
N VAL A 1130 1.90 25.45 -8.37
CA VAL A 1130 2.68 24.38 -8.99
C VAL A 1130 2.26 24.26 -10.45
N ILE A 1131 3.23 24.29 -11.34
CA ILE A 1131 3.02 24.26 -12.79
C ILE A 1131 3.42 22.88 -13.34
N GLY A 1132 2.48 22.25 -14.06
CA GLY A 1132 2.71 21.00 -14.80
C GLY A 1132 3.36 21.20 -16.18
N PRO A 1133 3.86 20.12 -16.80
CA PRO A 1133 4.66 20.16 -18.04
C PRO A 1133 3.96 20.76 -19.26
N ASP A 1134 2.64 20.76 -19.26
CA ASP A 1134 1.74 21.24 -20.30
C ASP A 1134 1.56 22.77 -20.33
N ARG A 1135 1.95 23.51 -19.27
CA ARG A 1135 1.76 24.97 -19.17
C ARG A 1135 3.03 25.80 -19.46
N THR A 1136 4.21 25.24 -19.30
CA THR A 1136 5.51 25.92 -19.48
C THR A 1136 6.24 25.50 -20.76
N GLY A 1137 5.84 24.40 -21.40
CA GLY A 1137 6.59 23.80 -22.50
C GLY A 1137 7.91 23.12 -22.06
N GLU A 1138 8.24 23.18 -20.76
CA GLU A 1138 9.40 22.59 -20.09
C GLU A 1138 8.99 22.13 -18.68
N GLY A 1139 9.20 20.85 -18.34
CA GLY A 1139 9.27 20.30 -16.97
C GLY A 1139 8.16 20.66 -15.96
N HIS A 1140 8.33 20.25 -14.70
CA HIS A 1140 7.52 20.74 -13.58
C HIS A 1140 8.16 22.01 -13.00
N ALA A 1141 7.37 22.96 -12.48
CA ALA A 1141 7.91 24.17 -11.87
C ALA A 1141 7.14 24.67 -10.65
N LEU A 1142 7.83 25.33 -9.73
CA LEU A 1142 7.22 26.10 -8.64
C LEU A 1142 7.09 27.56 -9.07
N LEU A 1143 5.89 28.13 -8.95
CA LEU A 1143 5.70 29.57 -9.08
C LEU A 1143 5.97 30.21 -7.73
N VAL A 1144 6.97 31.09 -7.65
CA VAL A 1144 7.37 31.77 -6.40
C VAL A 1144 7.35 33.28 -6.56
N ASP A 1145 7.19 33.97 -5.44
CA ASP A 1145 7.30 35.42 -5.39
C ASP A 1145 8.77 35.87 -5.41
N GLY A 1146 9.04 37.02 -6.02
CA GLY A 1146 10.36 37.65 -6.06
C GLY A 1146 11.29 37.24 -7.21
N ASP A 1147 12.44 37.91 -7.25
CA ASP A 1147 13.49 37.74 -8.25
C ASP A 1147 14.51 36.70 -7.79
N ILE A 1148 14.46 35.50 -8.37
CA ILE A 1148 15.40 34.43 -8.02
C ILE A 1148 16.57 34.44 -9.02
N PRO A 1149 17.83 34.56 -8.55
CA PRO A 1149 18.98 34.68 -9.44
C PRO A 1149 19.28 33.35 -10.16
N GLN A 1150 19.71 33.42 -11.42
CA GLN A 1150 20.11 32.24 -12.21
C GLN A 1150 21.17 31.36 -11.54
N ALA A 1151 21.98 31.91 -10.62
CA ALA A 1151 22.98 31.16 -9.87
C ALA A 1151 22.42 30.03 -8.98
N VAL A 1152 21.09 29.94 -8.80
CA VAL A 1152 20.45 28.81 -8.10
C VAL A 1152 20.30 27.55 -8.97
N VAL A 1153 20.41 27.66 -10.29
CA VAL A 1153 20.31 26.49 -11.19
C VAL A 1153 21.45 25.51 -10.88
N GLY A 1154 21.12 24.23 -10.78
CA GLY A 1154 22.04 23.17 -10.32
C GLY A 1154 22.12 23.02 -8.79
N ARG A 1155 21.44 23.88 -8.02
CA ARG A 1155 21.26 23.73 -6.57
C ARG A 1155 19.93 23.03 -6.26
N TYR A 1156 19.61 22.91 -4.98
CA TYR A 1156 18.38 22.30 -4.51
C TYR A 1156 17.47 23.32 -3.83
N VAL A 1157 16.17 23.16 -4.05
CA VAL A 1157 15.13 23.83 -3.28
C VAL A 1157 14.57 22.85 -2.26
N VAL A 1158 14.53 23.25 -0.99
CA VAL A 1158 13.81 22.52 0.06
C VAL A 1158 12.41 23.11 0.16
N ILE A 1159 11.41 22.28 -0.06
CA ILE A 1159 10.00 22.61 0.13
C ILE A 1159 9.63 22.22 1.57
N THR A 1160 8.90 23.10 2.27
CA THR A 1160 8.27 22.81 3.56
C THR A 1160 6.75 22.90 3.39
N HIS A 1161 6.07 21.80 3.64
CA HIS A 1161 4.62 21.71 3.59
C HIS A 1161 3.97 22.24 4.89
N PRO A 1162 2.66 22.52 4.91
CA PRO A 1162 1.97 23.02 6.11
C PRO A 1162 2.07 22.11 7.35
N ASP A 1163 2.29 20.80 7.16
CA ASP A 1163 2.52 19.83 8.23
C ASP A 1163 3.99 19.75 8.68
N LEU A 1164 4.83 20.68 8.23
CA LEU A 1164 6.28 20.76 8.47
C LEU A 1164 7.11 19.67 7.79
N SER A 1165 6.50 18.77 7.01
CA SER A 1165 7.25 17.81 6.22
C SER A 1165 8.08 18.52 5.14
N THR A 1166 9.24 17.96 4.82
CA THR A 1166 10.19 18.58 3.87
C THR A 1166 10.66 17.63 2.79
N ALA A 1167 10.88 18.18 1.59
CA ALA A 1167 11.42 17.45 0.44
C ALA A 1167 12.35 18.38 -0.36
N ALA A 1168 13.45 17.86 -0.90
CA ALA A 1168 14.43 18.65 -1.64
C ALA A 1168 14.48 18.27 -3.12
N TYR A 1169 14.35 19.24 -4.03
CA TYR A 1169 14.31 18.99 -5.48
C TYR A 1169 15.46 19.73 -6.20
N PRO A 1170 16.10 19.13 -7.22
CA PRO A 1170 17.09 19.83 -8.05
C PRO A 1170 16.41 20.95 -8.86
N ILE A 1171 17.02 22.13 -8.91
CA ILE A 1171 16.56 23.27 -9.70
C ILE A 1171 17.22 23.21 -11.08
N VAL A 1172 16.42 23.10 -12.13
CA VAL A 1172 16.90 23.04 -13.53
C VAL A 1172 16.76 24.36 -14.29
N SER A 1173 15.86 25.24 -13.85
CA SER A 1173 15.69 26.58 -14.44
C SER A 1173 15.12 27.58 -13.44
N ALA A 1174 15.36 28.87 -13.68
CA ALA A 1174 14.78 29.97 -12.91
C ALA A 1174 14.32 31.07 -13.88
N THR A 1175 13.06 31.05 -14.29
CA THR A 1175 12.55 31.94 -15.34
C THR A 1175 11.67 33.03 -14.76
N ARG A 1176 12.11 34.29 -14.85
CA ARG A 1176 11.32 35.44 -14.41
C ARG A 1176 10.15 35.67 -15.37
N LEU A 1177 8.96 35.88 -14.82
CA LEU A 1177 7.73 36.17 -15.56
C LEU A 1177 7.49 37.70 -15.58
N PRO A 1178 7.76 38.39 -16.71
CA PRO A 1178 7.77 39.86 -16.74
C PRO A 1178 6.41 40.50 -16.43
N SER A 1179 5.31 39.80 -16.74
CA SER A 1179 3.94 40.29 -16.53
C SER A 1179 3.48 40.28 -15.08
N THR A 1180 4.06 39.43 -14.22
CA THR A 1180 3.66 39.28 -12.82
C THR A 1180 4.76 39.62 -11.82
N GLY A 1181 6.02 39.68 -12.25
CA GLY A 1181 7.17 39.89 -11.37
C GLY A 1181 7.61 38.65 -10.59
N GLN A 1182 6.92 37.52 -10.79
CA GLN A 1182 7.18 36.22 -10.17
C GLN A 1182 8.30 35.46 -10.89
N THR A 1183 8.77 34.37 -10.29
CA THR A 1183 9.74 33.45 -10.90
C THR A 1183 9.16 32.04 -10.98
N ALA A 1184 9.25 31.40 -12.15
CA ALA A 1184 9.02 29.97 -12.30
C ALA A 1184 10.35 29.21 -12.07
N LEU A 1185 10.42 28.44 -11.00
CA LEU A 1185 11.56 27.58 -10.66
C LEU A 1185 11.31 26.17 -11.21
N GLY A 1186 11.95 25.83 -12.33
CA GLY A 1186 11.87 24.49 -12.91
C GLY A 1186 12.58 23.45 -12.05
N LEU A 1187 11.95 22.29 -11.88
CA LEU A 1187 12.42 21.17 -11.07
C LEU A 1187 12.77 19.94 -11.91
N ASP A 1188 13.78 19.19 -11.50
CA ASP A 1188 14.06 17.84 -12.03
C ASP A 1188 13.17 16.80 -11.32
N GLY A 1189 11.89 16.77 -11.70
CA GLY A 1189 10.89 15.84 -11.17
C GLY A 1189 9.59 16.53 -10.73
N ASP A 1190 8.54 15.73 -10.55
CA ASP A 1190 7.24 16.20 -10.06
C ASP A 1190 7.33 16.48 -8.55
N PRO A 1191 7.06 17.71 -8.07
CA PRO A 1191 7.01 18.00 -6.64
C PRO A 1191 5.88 17.26 -5.91
N GLY A 1192 4.94 16.67 -6.64
CA GLY A 1192 3.99 15.69 -6.14
C GLY A 1192 2.78 16.28 -5.42
N PHE A 1193 2.48 17.56 -5.59
CA PHE A 1193 1.31 18.22 -4.98
C PHE A 1193 0.69 19.30 -5.88
N ALA A 1194 -0.58 19.59 -5.65
CA ALA A 1194 -1.34 20.63 -6.34
C ALA A 1194 -2.29 21.36 -5.39
N TYR A 1195 -2.61 22.62 -5.69
CA TYR A 1195 -3.71 23.34 -5.05
C TYR A 1195 -5.05 22.87 -5.60
N THR A 1196 -6.05 22.68 -4.74
CA THR A 1196 -7.34 22.05 -5.12
C THR A 1196 -8.45 23.03 -5.46
N ASP A 1197 -8.27 24.33 -5.17
CA ASP A 1197 -9.18 25.40 -5.59
C ASP A 1197 -8.40 26.50 -6.34
N PHE A 1198 -8.76 26.70 -7.61
CA PHE A 1198 -8.20 27.74 -8.48
C PHE A 1198 -8.94 29.08 -8.34
N ALA A 1199 -10.14 29.10 -7.75
CA ALA A 1199 -11.01 30.26 -7.65
C ALA A 1199 -10.92 30.99 -6.30
N ALA A 1200 -10.20 30.43 -5.31
CA ALA A 1200 -10.04 31.04 -4.00
C ALA A 1200 -9.20 32.33 -4.07
N SER A 1201 -9.85 33.46 -4.31
CA SER A 1201 -9.33 34.82 -4.09
C SER A 1201 -9.13 35.16 -2.60
N GLY A 1202 -8.90 34.14 -1.75
CA GLY A 1202 -8.69 34.25 -0.32
C GLY A 1202 -7.21 34.36 0.06
N PRO A 1203 -6.89 34.68 1.32
CA PRO A 1203 -5.51 34.75 1.80
C PRO A 1203 -4.82 33.37 1.70
N ALA A 1204 -3.54 33.37 1.30
CA ALA A 1204 -2.74 32.16 1.09
C ALA A 1204 -2.70 31.20 2.30
N SER A 1205 -2.95 31.70 3.51
CA SER A 1205 -2.90 30.96 4.76
C SER A 1205 -3.95 29.84 4.91
N ASN A 1206 -4.99 29.80 4.09
CA ASN A 1206 -6.05 28.77 4.15
C ASN A 1206 -6.28 28.06 2.80
N ARG A 1207 -5.32 28.15 1.86
CA ARG A 1207 -5.52 27.55 0.54
C ARG A 1207 -5.42 26.02 0.64
N PRO A 1208 -6.43 25.26 0.21
CA PRO A 1208 -6.39 23.82 0.25
C PRO A 1208 -5.45 23.28 -0.85
N SER A 1209 -4.71 22.23 -0.52
CA SER A 1209 -3.77 21.57 -1.41
C SER A 1209 -3.68 20.10 -1.05
N ARG A 1210 -3.21 19.28 -1.99
CA ARG A 1210 -3.03 17.84 -1.76
C ARG A 1210 -1.86 17.28 -2.54
N MET A 1211 -1.30 16.17 -2.06
CA MET A 1211 -0.43 15.36 -2.90
C MET A 1211 -1.21 14.72 -4.05
N THR A 1212 -0.60 14.68 -5.22
CA THR A 1212 -1.17 14.05 -6.44
C THR A 1212 -0.93 12.54 -6.49
N TYR A 1213 0.00 12.05 -5.66
CA TYR A 1213 0.40 10.66 -5.53
C TYR A 1213 0.38 10.23 -4.06
N TYR A 1214 0.59 8.94 -3.77
CA TYR A 1214 0.63 8.41 -2.40
C TYR A 1214 1.63 9.20 -1.53
N PRO A 1215 1.30 9.54 -0.27
CA PRO A 1215 0.09 9.20 0.49
C PRO A 1215 -1.14 10.07 0.18
N GLY A 1216 -1.13 10.99 -0.77
CA GLY A 1216 -2.31 11.84 -1.04
C GLY A 1216 -2.68 12.72 0.16
N SER A 1217 -1.70 13.12 0.96
CA SER A 1217 -1.90 14.02 2.10
C SER A 1217 -2.57 15.31 1.64
N GLU A 1218 -3.51 15.81 2.43
CA GLU A 1218 -4.19 17.07 2.19
C GLU A 1218 -3.77 18.09 3.24
N TRP A 1219 -3.64 19.35 2.83
CA TRP A 1219 -3.24 20.44 3.70
C TRP A 1219 -4.10 21.67 3.44
N SER A 1220 -4.24 22.50 4.48
CA SER A 1220 -4.67 23.88 4.36
C SER A 1220 -3.53 24.77 4.84
N GLY A 1221 -3.04 25.66 3.99
CA GLY A 1221 -1.96 26.58 4.35
C GLY A 1221 -0.95 26.84 3.25
N SER A 1222 0.04 27.67 3.58
CA SER A 1222 1.12 28.03 2.67
C SER A 1222 2.22 26.98 2.67
N HIS A 1223 2.65 26.59 1.47
CA HIS A 1223 3.91 25.87 1.28
C HIS A 1223 5.04 26.88 1.19
N LEU A 1224 6.20 26.56 1.77
CA LEU A 1224 7.38 27.43 1.76
C LEU A 1224 8.49 26.78 0.94
N PHE A 1225 9.32 27.59 0.31
CA PHE A 1225 10.56 27.14 -0.30
C PHE A 1225 11.76 27.77 0.41
N ARG A 1226 12.88 27.05 0.41
CA ARG A 1226 14.19 27.54 0.83
C ARG A 1226 15.27 27.06 -0.14
N ILE A 1227 16.10 27.98 -0.60
CA ILE A 1227 17.31 27.70 -1.39
C ILE A 1227 18.50 28.17 -0.56
N ASP A 1228 19.29 27.23 -0.03
CA ASP A 1228 20.50 27.58 0.69
C ASP A 1228 21.54 28.16 -0.29
N ASN A 1229 22.10 29.32 0.05
CA ASN A 1229 23.17 29.88 -0.75
C ASN A 1229 24.45 29.05 -0.57
N VAL A 1230 25.18 28.83 -1.66
CA VAL A 1230 26.51 28.24 -1.65
C VAL A 1230 27.47 29.25 -2.24
N VAL A 1231 28.51 29.61 -1.48
CA VAL A 1231 29.56 30.53 -1.91
C VAL A 1231 30.90 29.85 -1.72
N THR A 1232 31.65 29.70 -2.80
CA THR A 1232 32.94 29.02 -2.80
C THR A 1232 34.02 29.94 -3.36
N ALA A 1233 35.19 29.96 -2.74
CA ALA A 1233 36.39 30.57 -3.30
C ALA A 1233 37.56 29.60 -3.23
N SER A 1234 38.36 29.61 -4.30
CA SER A 1234 39.66 28.93 -4.36
C SER A 1234 40.77 29.98 -4.43
N PHE A 1235 41.85 29.76 -3.69
CA PHE A 1235 43.00 30.66 -3.61
C PHE A 1235 44.21 30.03 -4.31
N PRO A 1236 44.94 30.79 -5.15
CA PRO A 1236 45.97 30.24 -6.03
C PRO A 1236 47.13 29.57 -5.28
N ARG A 1237 47.64 28.47 -5.84
CA ARG A 1237 48.98 27.95 -5.53
C ARG A 1237 49.98 28.92 -6.13
N GLU A 1238 50.76 29.61 -5.29
CA GLU A 1238 51.93 30.38 -5.75
C GLU A 1238 53.02 29.45 -6.28
#